data_AF-A0A7G1IM22-F1
#
_entry.id   AF-A0A7G1IM22-F1
#
_cell.length_a   1.000
_cell.length_b   1.000
_cell.length_c   1.000
_cell.angle_alpha   90.00
_cell.angle_beta   90.00
_cell.angle_gamma   90.00
#
_symmetry.space_group_name_H-M   'P 1'
#
loop_
_entity.id
_entity.type
_entity.pdbx_description
1 polymer ?
#
loop_
_entity_poly.entity_id
_entity_poly.type
_entity_poly.pdbx_seq_one_letter_code
_entity_poly.pdbx_strand_id
1 'polypeptide(L)'
;MGSGIGAVLVATLLLAPRGWVAICALAMAVASHEVVRRLREAGYLIPVIPLLVGGQVTIWLSWPYGARGVLAGFGAMVVVCMIWRLFMQDKRSDGGAERAAPGNYLRDTSATIFLAAWVVLFGSFAALLVYHGAGWVFAMMIAVIASDVGGYAVGVLFGKHPMVPTISPKKSWEGFAGSMVCGVTATTITATYLAGKTPWVGRCWAYFRADHDPGRPGGVASEARPRDQRHGAAAAGPWRPDGPARRRSAVRGGGLDSADAAALSCPSLPGRSILDTIMVGELMFEAPRRGMPPRHLADLDAAGRASAVAELGLPAFRAKQLAHHYFGRLIADPRQMSDLPAAVRDVIAAAMFPTLLTAVREVTCDAGQTRKTLWRAVDGATVESVLMRYPQRNTVCISSQAGCGMACPFCATGQGGLTRNLSTAEIVEQVRAAAAAMRDDFGDRLSNVVFMGMGEPLANYSRVVAAVRRITEPPPCGFGISARSVTVSTVGLAPAIRKLADERLGVTLALSLHAPDDELRDTLVPVNNRWKVDEALDAARYYAEVTGRRVSVEYALIRGVNDQRWRADLLGRRLHRALGPLVHVNLIPLNPTPGSDWDASPKPVERDFVKHVRAQGVSCTVRDTRGREISAACGQLAAGGG
;
A
#
# COMPACT_ATOMS: atom_id res chain seq x y z
N MET A 1 30.63 9.43 -9.51
CA MET A 1 29.70 9.09 -10.62
C MET A 1 29.14 10.31 -11.35
N GLY A 2 28.46 11.26 -10.67
CA GLY A 2 27.79 12.39 -11.36
C GLY A 2 28.64 13.23 -12.32
N SER A 3 29.89 13.53 -11.95
CA SER A 3 30.82 14.31 -12.79
C SER A 3 31.11 13.68 -14.16
N GLY A 4 31.24 12.35 -14.23
CA GLY A 4 31.49 11.63 -15.49
C GLY A 4 30.29 11.68 -16.44
N ILE A 5 29.08 11.53 -15.92
CA ILE A 5 27.84 11.62 -16.72
C ILE A 5 27.67 13.04 -17.26
N GLY A 6 27.89 14.06 -16.42
CA GLY A 6 27.86 15.47 -16.86
C GLY A 6 28.84 15.75 -18.00
N ALA A 7 30.09 15.29 -17.88
CA ALA A 7 31.10 15.45 -18.93
C ALA A 7 30.70 14.78 -20.26
N VAL A 8 30.12 13.57 -20.22
CA VAL A 8 29.64 12.86 -21.41
C VAL A 8 28.47 13.58 -22.08
N LEU A 9 27.54 14.16 -21.30
CA LEU A 9 26.43 14.95 -21.86
C LEU A 9 26.92 16.22 -22.55
N VAL A 10 27.82 16.97 -21.90
CA VAL A 10 28.44 18.18 -22.48
C VAL A 10 29.25 17.83 -23.73
N ALA A 11 30.11 16.81 -23.68
CA ALA A 11 30.89 16.36 -24.81
C ALA A 11 29.99 15.92 -25.99
N THR A 12 28.89 15.22 -25.72
CA THR A 12 27.92 14.84 -26.77
C THR A 12 27.29 16.09 -27.40
N LEU A 13 26.84 17.06 -26.59
CA LEU A 13 26.22 18.28 -27.09
C LEU A 13 27.17 19.21 -27.87
N LEU A 14 28.48 19.11 -27.64
CA LEU A 14 29.49 19.89 -28.37
C LEU A 14 30.04 19.16 -29.61
N LEU A 15 30.31 17.85 -29.52
CA LEU A 15 31.01 17.09 -30.56
C LEU A 15 30.06 16.35 -31.51
N ALA A 16 28.90 15.91 -31.00
CA ALA A 16 27.91 15.16 -31.78
C ALA A 16 26.49 15.50 -31.31
N PRO A 17 25.99 16.74 -31.52
CA PRO A 17 24.71 17.20 -30.95
C PRO A 17 23.55 16.24 -31.28
N ARG A 18 23.56 15.66 -32.48
CA ARG A 18 22.61 14.65 -32.96
C ARG A 18 22.52 13.39 -32.08
N GLY A 19 23.59 13.02 -31.36
CA GLY A 19 23.61 11.94 -30.38
C GLY A 19 22.74 12.20 -29.15
N TRP A 20 22.38 13.45 -28.88
CA TRP A 20 21.42 13.82 -27.81
C TRP A 20 20.09 13.08 -27.92
N VAL A 21 19.59 12.89 -29.16
CA VAL A 21 18.32 12.19 -29.41
C VAL A 21 18.38 10.73 -28.94
N ALA A 22 19.52 10.05 -29.15
CA ALA A 22 19.73 8.68 -28.68
C ALA A 22 19.84 8.61 -27.14
N ILE A 23 20.48 9.61 -26.51
CA ILE A 23 20.55 9.72 -25.04
C ILE A 23 19.15 9.91 -24.43
N CYS A 24 18.36 10.84 -24.98
CA CYS A 24 16.97 11.04 -24.58
C CYS A 24 16.15 9.76 -24.80
N ALA A 25 16.31 9.07 -25.94
CA ALA A 25 15.57 7.85 -26.25
C ALA A 25 15.86 6.71 -25.25
N LEU A 26 17.13 6.54 -24.84
CA LEU A 26 17.52 5.58 -23.80
C LEU A 26 16.97 5.98 -22.43
N ALA A 27 17.11 7.25 -22.04
CA ALA A 27 16.63 7.76 -20.76
C ALA A 27 15.09 7.62 -20.63
N MET A 28 14.36 7.92 -21.70
CA MET A 28 12.89 7.77 -21.76
C MET A 28 12.46 6.30 -21.67
N ALA A 29 13.19 5.37 -22.30
CA ALA A 29 12.91 3.94 -22.18
C ALA A 29 13.07 3.44 -20.74
N VAL A 30 14.20 3.78 -20.10
CA VAL A 30 14.48 3.42 -18.69
C VAL A 30 13.46 4.05 -17.74
N ALA A 31 13.19 5.35 -17.88
CA ALA A 31 12.21 6.06 -17.05
C ALA A 31 10.79 5.49 -17.21
N SER A 32 10.36 5.22 -18.44
CA SER A 32 9.05 4.62 -18.71
C SER A 32 8.96 3.21 -18.11
N HIS A 33 9.99 2.38 -18.27
CA HIS A 33 10.01 1.03 -17.70
C HIS A 33 9.93 1.05 -16.17
N GLU A 34 10.74 1.87 -15.51
CA GLU A 34 10.75 2.02 -14.05
C GLU A 34 9.40 2.51 -13.50
N VAL A 35 8.82 3.56 -14.11
CA VAL A 35 7.52 4.08 -13.65
C VAL A 35 6.40 3.09 -13.92
N VAL A 36 6.38 2.38 -15.05
CA VAL A 36 5.42 1.29 -15.28
C VAL A 36 5.59 0.16 -14.27
N ARG A 37 6.82 -0.23 -13.92
CA ARG A 37 7.06 -1.25 -12.88
C ARG A 37 6.42 -0.85 -11.55
N ARG A 38 6.66 0.39 -11.10
CA ARG A 38 6.07 0.93 -9.86
C ARG A 38 4.54 1.06 -9.91
N LEU A 39 3.97 1.45 -11.04
CA LEU A 39 2.52 1.53 -11.19
C LEU A 39 1.86 0.13 -11.25
N ARG A 40 2.53 -0.87 -11.81
CA ARG A 40 2.10 -2.27 -11.74
C ARG A 40 2.18 -2.84 -10.32
N GLU A 41 3.24 -2.53 -9.56
CA GLU A 41 3.35 -2.84 -8.11
C GLU A 41 2.21 -2.19 -7.27
N ALA A 42 1.54 -1.17 -7.81
CA ALA A 42 0.37 -0.49 -7.24
C ALA A 42 -0.97 -0.91 -7.86
N GLY A 43 -0.99 -1.91 -8.75
CA GLY A 43 -2.23 -2.48 -9.31
C GLY A 43 -2.81 -1.78 -10.54
N TYR A 44 -2.01 -1.00 -11.28
CA TYR A 44 -2.42 -0.41 -12.57
C TYR A 44 -2.06 -1.29 -13.76
N LEU A 45 -3.02 -1.57 -14.65
CA LEU A 45 -2.80 -2.33 -15.89
C LEU A 45 -2.34 -1.42 -17.03
N ILE A 46 -1.06 -1.00 -16.98
CA ILE A 46 -0.47 -0.13 -18.02
C ILE A 46 0.07 -0.97 -19.19
N PRO A 47 -0.26 -0.63 -20.45
CA PRO A 47 0.19 -1.33 -21.65
C PRO A 47 1.64 -0.98 -22.00
N VAL A 48 2.58 -1.64 -21.31
CA VAL A 48 4.02 -1.34 -21.36
C VAL A 48 4.64 -1.47 -22.76
N ILE A 49 4.20 -2.45 -23.56
CA ILE A 49 4.77 -2.70 -24.89
C ILE A 49 4.47 -1.53 -25.84
N PRO A 50 3.20 -1.14 -26.10
CA PRO A 50 2.93 0.00 -26.96
C PRO A 50 3.38 1.33 -26.35
N LEU A 51 3.48 1.47 -25.02
CA LEU A 51 4.05 2.67 -24.40
C LEU A 51 5.56 2.81 -24.70
N LEU A 52 6.34 1.72 -24.58
CA LEU A 52 7.78 1.75 -24.88
C LEU A 52 8.03 1.88 -26.38
N VAL A 53 7.36 1.09 -27.21
CA VAL A 53 7.49 1.15 -28.68
C VAL A 53 7.01 2.49 -29.22
N GLY A 54 5.82 2.93 -28.82
CA GLY A 54 5.29 4.25 -29.18
C GLY A 54 6.15 5.39 -28.64
N GLY A 55 6.76 5.23 -27.47
CA GLY A 55 7.73 6.17 -26.91
C GLY A 55 8.98 6.32 -27.79
N GLN A 56 9.54 5.21 -28.25
CA GLN A 56 10.66 5.22 -29.20
C GLN A 56 10.24 5.85 -30.55
N VAL A 57 9.12 5.42 -31.13
CA VAL A 57 8.60 6.01 -32.38
C VAL A 57 8.42 7.53 -32.23
N THR A 58 7.84 7.99 -31.12
CA THR A 58 7.61 9.42 -30.85
C THR A 58 8.91 10.24 -30.85
N ILE A 59 9.97 9.78 -30.15
CA ILE A 59 11.23 10.51 -30.14
C ILE A 59 11.99 10.42 -31.46
N TRP A 60 12.00 9.26 -32.13
CA TRP A 60 12.70 9.13 -33.42
C TRP A 60 12.03 9.93 -34.53
N LEU A 61 10.71 10.11 -34.50
CA LEU A 61 9.99 11.01 -35.41
C LEU A 61 10.34 12.50 -35.24
N SER A 62 10.98 12.89 -34.12
CA SER A 62 11.51 14.26 -33.96
C SER A 62 12.55 14.62 -35.01
N TRP A 63 13.26 13.62 -35.56
CA TRP A 63 14.36 13.83 -36.51
C TRP A 63 13.89 14.17 -37.93
N PRO A 64 13.09 13.32 -38.62
CA PRO A 64 12.61 13.64 -39.97
C PRO A 64 11.45 14.65 -40.00
N TYR A 65 10.66 14.79 -38.92
CA TYR A 65 9.41 15.55 -38.94
C TYR A 65 9.25 16.57 -37.80
N GLY A 66 10.27 16.77 -36.96
CA GLY A 66 10.27 17.77 -35.89
C GLY A 66 9.07 17.63 -34.93
N ALA A 67 8.54 18.77 -34.49
CA ALA A 67 7.41 18.82 -33.56
C ALA A 67 6.13 18.14 -34.11
N ARG A 68 5.92 18.15 -35.44
CA ARG A 68 4.78 17.46 -36.07
C ARG A 68 4.90 15.94 -35.92
N GLY A 69 6.11 15.41 -36.09
CA GLY A 69 6.43 14.00 -35.86
C GLY A 69 6.18 13.57 -34.42
N VAL A 70 6.64 14.36 -33.46
CA VAL A 70 6.45 14.12 -32.02
C VAL A 70 4.96 14.12 -31.66
N LEU A 71 4.17 15.11 -32.11
CA LEU A 71 2.74 15.16 -31.81
C LEU A 71 1.96 14.01 -32.48
N ALA A 72 2.30 13.64 -33.72
CA ALA A 72 1.69 12.51 -34.42
C ALA A 72 2.03 11.17 -33.74
N GLY A 73 3.30 10.96 -33.37
CA GLY A 73 3.76 9.77 -32.64
C GLY A 73 3.11 9.64 -31.27
N PHE A 74 3.02 10.74 -30.52
CA PHE A 74 2.34 10.78 -29.23
C PHE A 74 0.84 10.44 -29.35
N GLY A 75 0.14 11.07 -30.31
CA GLY A 75 -1.28 10.79 -30.56
C GLY A 75 -1.54 9.34 -30.96
N ALA A 76 -0.73 8.81 -31.88
CA ALA A 76 -0.79 7.40 -32.28
C ALA A 76 -0.51 6.45 -31.11
N MET A 77 0.52 6.71 -30.31
CA MET A 77 0.84 5.94 -29.10
C MET A 77 -0.33 5.95 -28.11
N VAL A 78 -0.94 7.10 -27.82
CA VAL A 78 -2.09 7.20 -26.91
C VAL A 78 -3.25 6.35 -27.41
N VAL A 79 -3.60 6.45 -28.71
CA VAL A 79 -4.67 5.65 -29.31
C VAL A 79 -4.35 4.16 -29.25
N VAL A 80 -3.13 3.74 -29.60
CA VAL A 80 -2.71 2.33 -29.51
C VAL A 80 -2.73 1.83 -28.07
N CYS A 81 -2.28 2.62 -27.09
CA CYS A 81 -2.36 2.27 -25.67
C CYS A 81 -3.80 2.13 -25.17
N MET A 82 -4.72 3.01 -25.58
CA MET A 82 -6.14 2.91 -25.25
C MET A 82 -6.77 1.65 -25.84
N ILE A 83 -6.56 1.39 -27.14
CA ILE A 83 -7.04 0.18 -27.82
C ILE A 83 -6.44 -1.07 -27.15
N TRP A 84 -5.14 -1.08 -26.87
CA TRP A 84 -4.47 -2.18 -26.19
C TRP A 84 -5.05 -2.43 -24.78
N ARG A 85 -5.46 -1.37 -24.07
CA ARG A 85 -6.09 -1.50 -22.74
C ARG A 85 -7.48 -2.16 -22.81
N LEU A 86 -8.20 -2.05 -23.93
CA LEU A 86 -9.47 -2.77 -24.16
C LEU A 86 -9.25 -4.28 -24.31
N PHE A 87 -8.14 -4.69 -24.92
CA PHE A 87 -7.77 -6.10 -25.09
C PHE A 87 -6.97 -6.67 -23.90
N MET A 88 -6.47 -5.82 -22.99
CA MET A 88 -5.96 -6.24 -21.69
C MET A 88 -7.13 -6.67 -20.78
N GLN A 89 -7.49 -7.94 -20.87
CA GLN A 89 -8.27 -8.62 -19.85
C GLN A 89 -7.48 -8.64 -18.53
N ASP A 90 -8.16 -8.39 -17.42
CA ASP A 90 -7.59 -8.65 -16.10
C ASP A 90 -7.62 -10.17 -15.89
N LYS A 91 -6.45 -10.82 -15.84
CA LYS A 91 -6.36 -12.28 -15.61
C LYS A 91 -6.86 -12.72 -14.21
N ARG A 92 -7.34 -11.79 -13.39
CA ARG A 92 -8.06 -12.09 -12.14
C ARG A 92 -9.52 -12.46 -12.32
N SER A 93 -10.12 -12.24 -13.50
CA SER A 93 -11.55 -12.51 -13.74
C SER A 93 -11.88 -13.83 -14.45
N ASP A 94 -10.90 -14.72 -14.66
CA ASP A 94 -11.12 -16.02 -15.32
C ASP A 94 -11.71 -17.06 -14.34
N GLY A 95 -12.95 -16.81 -13.93
CA GLY A 95 -13.78 -17.70 -13.11
C GLY A 95 -15.24 -17.64 -13.58
N GLY A 96 -15.57 -18.43 -14.61
CA GLY A 96 -16.91 -18.49 -15.19
C GLY A 96 -17.10 -17.59 -16.43
N ALA A 97 -17.84 -18.10 -17.41
CA ALA A 97 -17.94 -17.47 -18.73
C ALA A 97 -18.98 -16.34 -18.80
N GLU A 98 -18.53 -15.10 -18.76
CA GLU A 98 -19.15 -13.97 -19.48
C GLU A 98 -18.11 -12.85 -19.70
N ARG A 99 -18.24 -12.06 -20.77
CA ARG A 99 -17.29 -10.96 -21.07
C ARG A 99 -17.56 -9.77 -20.14
N ALA A 100 -17.12 -9.87 -18.89
CA ALA A 100 -17.18 -8.78 -17.92
C ALA A 100 -16.48 -7.51 -18.46
N ALA A 101 -17.09 -6.35 -18.25
CA ALA A 101 -16.53 -5.07 -18.68
C ALA A 101 -15.20 -4.79 -17.94
N PRO A 102 -14.18 -4.19 -18.61
CA PRO A 102 -12.88 -3.96 -17.99
C PRO A 102 -12.96 -3.00 -16.81
N GLY A 103 -12.90 -3.56 -15.60
CA GLY A 103 -12.83 -2.81 -14.35
C GLY A 103 -11.67 -1.82 -14.37
N ASN A 104 -11.87 -0.64 -13.76
CA ASN A 104 -10.88 0.43 -13.65
C ASN A 104 -10.31 0.97 -14.99
N TYR A 105 -10.95 0.72 -16.14
CA TYR A 105 -10.47 1.20 -17.45
C TYR A 105 -10.14 2.70 -17.48
N LEU A 106 -11.01 3.55 -16.91
CA LEU A 106 -10.78 5.00 -16.88
C LEU A 106 -9.55 5.37 -16.04
N ARG A 107 -9.37 4.74 -14.86
CA ARG A 107 -8.20 4.94 -13.98
C ARG A 107 -6.90 4.56 -14.69
N ASP A 108 -6.85 3.37 -15.27
CA ASP A 108 -5.64 2.85 -15.91
C ASP A 108 -5.32 3.61 -17.22
N THR A 109 -6.34 4.02 -17.96
CA THR A 109 -6.20 4.87 -19.15
C THR A 109 -5.69 6.26 -18.78
N SER A 110 -6.26 6.91 -17.76
CA SER A 110 -5.78 8.21 -17.26
C SER A 110 -4.33 8.13 -16.78
N ALA A 111 -3.95 7.09 -16.04
CA ALA A 111 -2.56 6.88 -15.61
C ALA A 111 -1.62 6.66 -16.80
N THR A 112 -2.06 5.90 -17.82
CA THR A 112 -1.27 5.66 -19.05
C THR A 112 -1.08 6.94 -19.87
N ILE A 113 -2.13 7.75 -20.05
CA ILE A 113 -2.06 9.04 -20.76
C ILE A 113 -1.19 10.03 -20.00
N PHE A 114 -1.34 10.11 -18.67
CA PHE A 114 -0.49 10.96 -17.83
C PHE A 114 0.99 10.57 -17.95
N LEU A 115 1.31 9.27 -17.89
CA LEU A 115 2.67 8.77 -18.04
C LEU A 115 3.24 9.04 -19.44
N ALA A 116 2.44 8.85 -20.48
CA ALA A 116 2.80 9.19 -21.85
C ALA A 116 3.11 10.69 -22.00
N ALA A 117 2.28 11.57 -21.43
CA ALA A 117 2.52 13.02 -21.49
C ALA A 117 3.78 13.41 -20.67
N TRP A 118 3.91 12.88 -19.46
CA TRP A 118 4.97 13.27 -18.54
C TRP A 118 6.37 12.77 -18.97
N VAL A 119 6.50 11.51 -19.40
CA VAL A 119 7.80 10.93 -19.76
C VAL A 119 8.05 11.00 -21.26
N VAL A 120 7.08 10.64 -22.10
CA VAL A 120 7.31 10.55 -23.55
C VAL A 120 7.25 11.94 -24.21
N LEU A 121 6.21 12.72 -23.97
CA LEU A 121 6.03 14.02 -24.64
C LEU A 121 7.06 15.06 -24.14
N PHE A 122 7.26 15.21 -22.83
CA PHE A 122 8.29 16.12 -22.31
C PHE A 122 9.73 15.63 -22.59
N GLY A 123 9.98 14.31 -22.58
CA GLY A 123 11.27 13.77 -23.03
C GLY A 123 11.56 14.07 -24.50
N SER A 124 10.53 14.00 -25.36
CA SER A 124 10.64 14.36 -26.78
C SER A 124 10.81 15.88 -27.00
N PHE A 125 10.27 16.72 -26.11
CA PHE A 125 10.54 18.17 -26.13
C PHE A 125 12.04 18.45 -25.91
N ALA A 126 12.67 17.78 -24.94
CA ALA A 126 14.12 17.90 -24.73
C ALA A 126 14.94 17.48 -25.97
N ALA A 127 14.48 16.46 -26.72
CA ALA A 127 15.10 16.06 -27.98
C ALA A 127 14.93 17.13 -29.08
N LEU A 128 13.77 17.80 -29.17
CA LEU A 128 13.51 18.84 -30.17
C LEU A 128 14.42 20.07 -30.02
N LEU A 129 14.82 20.42 -28.80
CA LEU A 129 15.68 21.58 -28.54
C LEU A 129 17.02 21.53 -29.30
N VAL A 130 17.56 20.33 -29.56
CA VAL A 130 18.88 20.21 -30.21
C VAL A 130 18.87 20.67 -31.67
N TYR A 131 17.72 20.62 -32.35
CA TYR A 131 17.56 21.13 -33.73
C TYR A 131 17.56 22.66 -33.80
N HIS A 132 17.35 23.34 -32.66
CA HIS A 132 17.52 24.79 -32.54
C HIS A 132 18.94 25.19 -32.08
N GLY A 133 19.81 24.21 -31.80
CA GLY A 133 21.20 24.39 -31.38
C GLY A 133 21.45 23.97 -29.92
N ALA A 134 22.68 23.52 -29.62
CA ALA A 134 23.06 23.01 -28.31
C ALA A 134 22.81 24.00 -27.15
N GLY A 135 22.88 25.32 -27.41
CA GLY A 135 22.58 26.37 -26.43
C GLY A 135 21.17 26.27 -25.82
N TRP A 136 20.17 25.79 -26.58
CA TRP A 136 18.81 25.56 -26.06
C TRP A 136 18.75 24.37 -25.10
N VAL A 137 19.51 23.31 -25.38
CA VAL A 137 19.62 22.16 -24.47
C VAL A 137 20.34 22.58 -23.19
N PHE A 138 21.43 23.36 -23.29
CA PHE A 138 22.11 23.91 -22.12
C PHE A 138 21.23 24.84 -21.29
N ALA A 139 20.44 25.73 -21.92
CA ALA A 139 19.48 26.58 -21.22
C ALA A 139 18.45 25.76 -20.42
N MET A 140 17.88 24.70 -21.02
CA MET A 140 16.98 23.78 -20.33
C MET A 140 17.67 23.03 -19.18
N MET A 141 18.89 22.52 -19.38
CA MET A 141 19.64 21.82 -18.33
C MET A 141 19.96 22.75 -17.14
N ILE A 142 20.40 23.98 -17.42
CA ILE A 142 20.69 24.98 -16.39
C ILE A 142 19.41 25.40 -15.65
N ALA A 143 18.28 25.53 -16.35
CA ALA A 143 16.98 25.81 -15.73
C ALA A 143 16.55 24.72 -14.73
N VAL A 144 16.69 23.44 -15.10
CA VAL A 144 16.39 22.29 -14.21
C VAL A 144 17.34 22.27 -13.01
N ILE A 145 18.64 22.41 -13.23
CA ILE A 145 19.64 22.43 -12.16
C ILE A 145 19.40 23.60 -11.20
N ALA A 146 19.12 24.81 -11.72
CA ALA A 146 18.85 25.98 -10.89
C ALA A 146 17.52 25.86 -10.12
N SER A 147 16.50 25.22 -10.71
CA SER A 147 15.25 24.90 -10.01
C SER A 147 15.49 23.95 -8.83
N ASP A 148 16.19 22.84 -9.06
CA ASP A 148 16.46 21.85 -8.00
C ASP A 148 17.38 22.39 -6.90
N VAL A 149 18.48 23.07 -7.28
CA VAL A 149 19.42 23.70 -6.33
C VAL A 149 18.75 24.84 -5.57
N GLY A 150 17.98 25.70 -6.24
CA GLY A 150 17.23 26.78 -5.61
C GLY A 150 16.19 26.26 -4.62
N GLY A 151 15.47 25.20 -4.99
CA GLY A 151 14.49 24.59 -4.11
C GLY A 151 15.09 23.88 -2.91
N TYR A 152 16.24 23.23 -3.08
CA TYR A 152 17.00 22.65 -1.98
C TYR A 152 17.56 23.74 -1.05
N ALA A 153 18.24 24.76 -1.59
CA ALA A 153 18.88 25.80 -0.80
C ALA A 153 17.88 26.62 0.02
N VAL A 154 16.80 27.12 -0.62
CA VAL A 154 15.75 27.88 0.09
C VAL A 154 14.96 26.96 1.02
N GLY A 155 14.73 25.70 0.64
CA GLY A 155 14.07 24.71 1.48
C GLY A 155 14.84 24.39 2.77
N VAL A 156 16.17 24.31 2.71
CA VAL A 156 17.04 24.06 3.89
C VAL A 156 17.23 25.31 4.74
N LEU A 157 17.40 26.49 4.12
CA LEU A 157 17.69 27.74 4.86
C LEU A 157 16.43 28.38 5.47
N PHE A 158 15.27 28.27 4.81
CA PHE A 158 14.06 29.01 5.16
C PHE A 158 12.79 28.15 5.25
N GLY A 159 12.87 26.84 5.01
CA GLY A 159 11.71 25.95 5.03
C GLY A 159 11.07 25.79 6.39
N LYS A 160 9.97 26.51 6.64
CA LYS A 160 9.17 26.42 7.86
C LYS A 160 7.82 25.74 7.62
N HIS A 161 7.26 25.88 6.41
CA HIS A 161 5.93 25.36 6.09
C HIS A 161 6.03 24.12 5.18
N PRO A 162 5.93 22.89 5.72
CA PRO A 162 6.00 21.67 4.92
C PRO A 162 4.79 21.59 3.97
N MET A 163 5.04 21.32 2.69
CA MET A 163 4.03 21.34 1.63
C MET A 163 3.12 20.10 1.68
N VAL A 164 3.72 18.91 1.78
CA VAL A 164 2.99 17.64 1.90
C VAL A 164 3.68 16.74 2.94
N PRO A 165 3.44 16.96 4.25
CA PRO A 165 4.16 16.28 5.33
C PRO A 165 4.08 14.75 5.27
N THR A 166 2.98 14.22 4.72
CA THR A 166 2.68 12.78 4.63
C THR A 166 3.40 12.06 3.49
N ILE A 167 3.80 12.78 2.43
CA ILE A 167 4.45 12.20 1.23
C ILE A 167 5.92 12.60 1.15
N SER A 168 6.26 13.84 1.52
CA SER A 168 7.64 14.32 1.50
C SER A 168 7.89 15.30 2.66
N PRO A 169 8.23 14.79 3.86
CA PRO A 169 8.35 15.61 5.08
C PRO A 169 9.34 16.77 4.99
N LYS A 170 10.30 16.70 4.06
CA LYS A 170 11.38 17.68 3.86
C LYS A 170 11.11 18.71 2.75
N LYS A 171 9.98 18.63 2.04
CA LYS A 171 9.61 19.62 1.01
C LYS A 171 8.76 20.72 1.63
N SER A 172 9.23 21.96 1.55
CA SER A 172 8.56 23.14 2.07
C SER A 172 8.00 24.04 0.96
N TRP A 173 7.02 24.88 1.31
CA TRP A 173 6.49 25.91 0.41
C TRP A 173 7.54 26.95 0.05
N GLU A 174 8.42 27.30 0.98
CA GLU A 174 9.55 28.20 0.73
C GLU A 174 10.55 27.58 -0.26
N GLY A 175 10.83 26.28 -0.14
CA GLY A 175 11.63 25.54 -1.12
C GLY A 175 10.98 25.53 -2.51
N PHE A 176 9.66 25.35 -2.60
CA PHE A 176 8.97 25.47 -3.88
C PHE A 176 9.08 26.88 -4.49
N ALA A 177 8.86 27.93 -3.70
CA ALA A 177 9.07 29.31 -4.16
C ALA A 177 10.52 29.55 -4.62
N GLY A 178 11.51 29.03 -3.89
CA GLY A 178 12.92 29.07 -4.26
C GLY A 178 13.22 28.38 -5.60
N SER A 179 12.64 27.21 -5.84
CA SER A 179 12.79 26.49 -7.13
C SER A 179 12.21 27.28 -8.30
N MET A 180 11.03 27.89 -8.11
CA MET A 180 10.36 28.67 -9.14
C MET A 180 11.13 29.96 -9.47
N VAL A 181 11.60 30.70 -8.46
CA VAL A 181 12.41 31.91 -8.68
C VAL A 181 13.74 31.57 -9.36
N CYS A 182 14.51 30.61 -8.82
CA CYS A 182 15.82 30.28 -9.38
C CYS A 182 15.70 29.69 -10.79
N GLY A 183 14.73 28.80 -11.03
CA GLY A 183 14.47 28.22 -12.35
C GLY A 183 14.07 29.26 -13.39
N VAL A 184 13.13 30.17 -13.07
CA VAL A 184 12.72 31.25 -13.98
C VAL A 184 13.88 32.21 -14.25
N THR A 185 14.59 32.68 -13.22
CA THR A 185 15.73 33.60 -13.39
C THR A 185 16.83 32.97 -14.25
N ALA A 186 17.22 31.72 -13.96
CA ALA A 186 18.23 31.02 -14.75
C ALA A 186 17.79 30.78 -16.20
N THR A 187 16.52 30.44 -16.43
CA THR A 187 15.94 30.30 -17.77
C THR A 187 15.99 31.63 -18.52
N THR A 188 15.57 32.74 -17.92
CA THR A 188 15.58 34.06 -18.57
C THR A 188 17.00 34.49 -18.93
N ILE A 189 17.96 34.33 -18.02
CA ILE A 189 19.37 34.67 -18.27
C ILE A 189 19.94 33.78 -19.39
N THR A 190 19.79 32.46 -19.30
CA THR A 190 20.37 31.53 -20.29
C THR A 190 19.69 31.63 -21.66
N ALA A 191 18.37 31.81 -21.73
CA ALA A 191 17.69 32.08 -23.00
C ALA A 191 18.12 33.42 -23.63
N THR A 192 18.47 34.41 -22.81
CA THR A 192 19.00 35.69 -23.30
C THR A 192 20.40 35.53 -23.89
N TYR A 193 21.33 34.96 -23.11
CA TYR A 193 22.76 34.93 -23.49
C TYR A 193 23.20 33.70 -24.31
N LEU A 194 22.60 32.52 -24.12
CA LEU A 194 22.97 31.28 -24.83
C LEU A 194 22.06 30.97 -26.02
N ALA A 195 20.85 31.53 -26.06
CA ALA A 195 19.89 31.33 -27.16
C ALA A 195 19.57 32.62 -27.95
N GLY A 196 20.26 33.73 -27.65
CA GLY A 196 20.25 34.96 -28.46
C GLY A 196 18.89 35.68 -28.52
N LYS A 197 18.06 35.56 -27.48
CA LYS A 197 16.75 36.25 -27.40
C LYS A 197 16.81 37.49 -26.52
N THR A 198 15.92 38.44 -26.75
CA THR A 198 15.72 39.56 -25.82
C THR A 198 15.04 39.06 -24.54
N PRO A 199 15.39 39.59 -23.35
CA PRO A 199 14.94 39.03 -22.06
C PRO A 199 13.43 39.14 -21.77
N TRP A 200 12.65 39.77 -22.65
CA TRP A 200 11.23 40.07 -22.47
C TRP A 200 10.34 39.39 -23.53
N VAL A 201 10.31 38.05 -23.53
CA VAL A 201 9.43 37.24 -24.43
C VAL A 201 7.94 37.33 -24.04
N GLY A 202 7.60 37.94 -22.90
CA GLY A 202 6.25 38.01 -22.35
C GLY A 202 5.27 39.00 -23.01
N ARG A 203 5.62 39.67 -24.13
CA ARG A 203 4.73 40.67 -24.78
C ARG A 203 4.44 40.43 -26.26
N CYS A 204 4.36 39.16 -26.67
CA CYS A 204 3.89 38.75 -28.01
C CYS A 204 2.37 38.92 -28.23
N TRP A 205 1.83 40.10 -27.90
CA TRP A 205 0.63 40.66 -28.53
C TRP A 205 0.99 41.80 -29.49
N ALA A 206 2.20 42.38 -29.38
CA ALA A 206 2.66 43.48 -30.23
C ALA A 206 3.33 43.06 -31.54
N TYR A 207 3.91 41.84 -31.61
CA TYR A 207 4.64 41.38 -32.81
C TYR A 207 3.72 41.06 -34.01
N PHE A 208 2.42 40.93 -33.79
CA PHE A 208 1.43 40.62 -34.84
C PHE A 208 0.89 41.85 -35.60
N ARG A 209 1.50 43.03 -35.41
CA ARG A 209 0.99 44.32 -35.95
C ARG A 209 2.03 45.12 -36.77
N ALA A 210 3.21 44.56 -37.05
CA ALA A 210 4.32 45.31 -37.63
C ALA A 210 4.64 45.06 -39.12
N ASP A 211 4.10 44.00 -39.75
CA ASP A 211 4.40 43.63 -41.15
C ASP A 211 3.27 44.00 -42.15
N HIS A 212 2.67 45.18 -41.97
CA HIS A 212 1.75 45.77 -42.96
C HIS A 212 2.16 47.21 -43.29
N ASP A 213 3.15 47.32 -44.19
CA ASP A 213 3.32 48.49 -45.06
C ASP A 213 3.75 48.04 -46.47
N PRO A 214 2.91 48.23 -47.52
CA PRO A 214 3.17 47.73 -48.87
C PRO A 214 3.98 48.73 -49.72
N GLY A 215 5.32 48.70 -49.63
CA GLY A 215 6.20 49.73 -50.18
C GLY A 215 7.32 49.31 -51.16
N ARG A 216 6.97 48.90 -52.40
CA ARG A 216 7.84 48.93 -53.62
C ARG A 216 9.02 47.91 -53.73
N PRO A 217 9.64 47.70 -54.93
CA PRO A 217 9.77 46.33 -55.48
C PRO A 217 11.11 45.94 -56.17
N GLY A 218 11.19 44.68 -56.62
CA GLY A 218 12.11 44.20 -57.68
C GLY A 218 13.01 43.01 -57.27
N GLY A 219 13.13 41.91 -58.03
CA GLY A 219 12.36 41.51 -59.23
C GLY A 219 12.82 40.15 -59.81
N VAL A 220 11.93 39.54 -60.63
CA VAL A 220 12.17 38.65 -61.81
C VAL A 220 13.17 37.47 -61.64
N ALA A 221 12.83 36.20 -61.90
CA ALA A 221 12.21 35.67 -63.14
C ALA A 221 11.34 34.39 -63.00
N SER A 222 10.67 34.08 -64.11
CA SER A 222 10.01 32.83 -64.59
C SER A 222 10.34 31.49 -63.90
N GLU A 223 9.49 30.45 -63.81
CA GLU A 223 8.14 30.14 -64.36
C GLU A 223 7.55 28.87 -63.66
N ALA A 224 6.34 28.32 -63.89
CA ALA A 224 5.18 28.65 -64.75
C ALA A 224 3.85 28.26 -64.04
N ARG A 225 2.99 27.47 -64.73
CA ARG A 225 1.71 26.83 -64.33
C ARG A 225 1.50 25.57 -65.21
N PRO A 226 0.49 24.69 -65.00
CA PRO A 226 -0.77 24.80 -64.23
C PRO A 226 -0.90 23.74 -63.09
N ARG A 227 -1.78 23.79 -62.07
CA ARG A 227 -3.12 24.39 -61.82
C ARG A 227 -4.29 23.80 -62.61
N ASP A 228 -4.99 22.84 -61.99
CA ASP A 228 -6.46 22.86 -62.04
C ASP A 228 -7.07 22.72 -60.63
N GLN A 229 -8.29 23.20 -60.45
CA GLN A 229 -8.91 23.46 -59.15
C GLN A 229 -10.40 23.15 -59.14
N ARG A 230 -10.83 22.49 -58.04
CA ARG A 230 -12.03 22.77 -57.22
C ARG A 230 -13.41 22.83 -57.91
N HIS A 231 -14.41 22.32 -57.21
CA HIS A 231 -15.51 23.05 -56.53
C HIS A 231 -16.51 21.99 -55.99
N GLY A 232 -17.38 22.21 -55.02
CA GLY A 232 -17.68 23.36 -54.17
C GLY A 232 -18.34 22.88 -52.85
N ALA A 233 -18.83 23.78 -52.00
CA ALA A 233 -19.23 23.45 -50.63
C ALA A 233 -20.74 23.61 -50.34
N ALA A 234 -21.19 22.88 -49.31
CA ALA A 234 -22.24 23.21 -48.33
C ALA A 234 -23.69 23.47 -48.77
N ALA A 235 -24.63 22.75 -48.12
CA ALA A 235 -25.86 23.29 -47.53
C ALA A 235 -26.44 22.27 -46.50
N ALA A 236 -27.27 22.73 -45.57
CA ALA A 236 -27.90 21.91 -44.52
C ALA A 236 -29.43 21.85 -44.68
N GLY A 237 -30.07 20.77 -44.21
CA GLY A 237 -31.53 20.63 -44.18
C GLY A 237 -31.98 19.28 -43.55
N PRO A 238 -33.09 19.22 -42.77
CA PRO A 238 -33.38 18.08 -41.88
C PRO A 238 -34.46 17.11 -42.41
N TRP A 239 -34.50 15.87 -41.90
CA TRP A 239 -35.68 14.99 -42.04
C TRP A 239 -35.82 13.91 -40.94
N ARG A 240 -37.08 13.51 -40.70
CA ARG A 240 -37.65 12.47 -39.80
C ARG A 240 -39.05 12.13 -40.39
N PRO A 241 -39.67 10.97 -40.11
CA PRO A 241 -39.17 9.59 -39.94
C PRO A 241 -39.99 8.61 -40.85
N ASP A 242 -40.35 7.42 -40.35
CA ASP A 242 -41.12 6.31 -40.98
C ASP A 242 -40.32 5.42 -41.95
N GLY A 243 -40.37 4.08 -41.97
CA GLY A 243 -41.22 3.01 -41.40
C GLY A 243 -41.17 1.81 -42.39
N PRO A 244 -41.81 0.63 -42.20
CA PRO A 244 -42.45 0.04 -41.01
C PRO A 244 -41.90 -1.39 -40.66
N ALA A 245 -42.55 -2.06 -39.71
CA ALA A 245 -42.12 -3.35 -39.14
C ALA A 245 -42.53 -4.63 -39.91
N ARG A 246 -41.92 -5.77 -39.57
CA ARG A 246 -42.50 -7.12 -39.78
C ARG A 246 -42.51 -7.95 -38.49
N ARG A 247 -43.67 -8.54 -38.20
CA ARG A 247 -43.91 -9.59 -37.18
C ARG A 247 -44.07 -10.94 -37.87
N ARG A 248 -43.67 -12.03 -37.19
CA ARG A 248 -44.15 -13.44 -37.22
C ARG A 248 -43.04 -14.32 -36.62
N SER A 249 -43.27 -15.45 -35.95
CA SER A 249 -44.41 -15.97 -35.17
C SER A 249 -43.92 -17.22 -34.43
N ALA A 250 -44.46 -17.53 -33.26
CA ALA A 250 -44.01 -18.68 -32.45
C ALA A 250 -44.48 -20.04 -33.00
N VAL A 251 -43.75 -21.12 -32.68
CA VAL A 251 -44.22 -22.51 -32.73
C VAL A 251 -43.82 -23.22 -31.42
N ARG A 252 -44.69 -24.11 -30.94
CA ARG A 252 -44.61 -24.90 -29.68
C ARG A 252 -44.72 -26.40 -30.01
N GLY A 253 -44.31 -27.24 -29.07
CA GLY A 253 -44.39 -28.73 -29.10
C GLY A 253 -42.98 -29.29 -28.86
N GLY A 254 -42.69 -30.05 -27.81
CA GLY A 254 -43.33 -31.30 -27.34
C GLY A 254 -42.29 -32.41 -27.58
N GLY A 255 -41.89 -33.28 -26.65
CA GLY A 255 -42.53 -33.74 -25.42
C GLY A 255 -42.97 -35.18 -25.60
N LEU A 256 -42.12 -36.15 -25.24
CA LEU A 256 -42.42 -37.60 -25.18
C LEU A 256 -41.41 -38.32 -24.28
N ASP A 257 -41.91 -39.23 -23.44
CA ASP A 257 -41.15 -40.06 -22.49
C ASP A 257 -40.76 -41.43 -23.08
N SER A 258 -39.74 -42.09 -22.51
CA SER A 258 -39.89 -43.35 -21.74
C SER A 258 -38.68 -44.31 -21.77
N ALA A 259 -38.20 -44.61 -20.56
CA ALA A 259 -37.81 -45.93 -20.03
C ALA A 259 -36.57 -46.75 -20.50
N ASP A 260 -36.02 -47.44 -19.49
CA ASP A 260 -35.26 -48.70 -19.48
C ASP A 260 -33.82 -48.79 -20.02
N ALA A 261 -32.87 -48.58 -19.10
CA ALA A 261 -31.73 -49.49 -18.90
C ALA A 261 -31.17 -49.35 -17.46
N ALA A 262 -31.40 -50.35 -16.60
CA ALA A 262 -30.82 -50.40 -15.26
C ALA A 262 -29.69 -51.45 -15.19
N ALA A 263 -28.49 -51.05 -14.75
CA ALA A 263 -27.58 -51.81 -13.87
C ALA A 263 -26.17 -51.19 -13.75
N LEU A 264 -25.57 -51.32 -12.55
CA LEU A 264 -24.12 -51.23 -12.26
C LEU A 264 -23.39 -49.89 -12.48
N SER A 265 -23.31 -49.05 -11.44
CA SER A 265 -22.05 -48.41 -11.01
C SER A 265 -22.18 -47.64 -9.67
N CYS A 266 -21.02 -47.40 -9.04
CA CYS A 266 -20.84 -46.78 -7.72
C CYS A 266 -21.41 -45.35 -7.62
N PRO A 267 -21.93 -44.88 -6.47
CA PRO A 267 -22.42 -43.51 -6.33
C PRO A 267 -21.27 -42.49 -6.46
N SER A 268 -21.25 -41.78 -7.58
CA SER A 268 -20.38 -40.63 -7.81
C SER A 268 -20.85 -39.45 -6.96
N LEU A 269 -19.99 -38.99 -6.05
CA LEU A 269 -20.14 -37.67 -5.43
C LEU A 269 -20.08 -36.60 -6.54
N PRO A 270 -21.01 -35.63 -6.58
CA PRO A 270 -21.01 -34.62 -7.63
C PRO A 270 -19.76 -33.75 -7.53
N GLY A 271 -18.91 -33.81 -8.55
CA GLY A 271 -17.69 -33.01 -8.64
C GLY A 271 -18.01 -31.53 -8.81
N ARG A 272 -18.07 -30.80 -7.70
CA ARG A 272 -17.70 -29.39 -7.66
C ARG A 272 -16.22 -29.31 -7.33
N SER A 273 -15.46 -28.51 -8.08
CA SER A 273 -14.10 -28.22 -7.65
C SER A 273 -14.18 -27.40 -6.35
N ILE A 274 -13.39 -27.79 -5.34
CA ILE A 274 -13.36 -27.11 -4.04
C ILE A 274 -12.74 -25.69 -4.18
N LEU A 275 -12.13 -25.40 -5.33
CA LEU A 275 -11.52 -24.11 -5.66
C LEU A 275 -12.56 -23.04 -6.10
N ASP A 276 -13.72 -23.45 -6.61
CA ASP A 276 -14.73 -22.51 -7.13
C ASP A 276 -15.54 -21.79 -6.01
N THR A 277 -15.45 -22.26 -4.75
CA THR A 277 -16.18 -21.69 -3.60
C THR A 277 -15.30 -20.75 -2.76
N ILE A 278 -14.33 -20.06 -3.36
CA ILE A 278 -13.54 -19.02 -2.67
C ILE A 278 -13.93 -17.64 -3.20
N MET A 279 -14.85 -16.99 -2.49
CA MET A 279 -15.12 -15.55 -2.63
C MET A 279 -13.90 -14.76 -2.13
N VAL A 280 -12.91 -14.54 -3.01
CA VAL A 280 -11.69 -13.78 -2.69
C VAL A 280 -12.08 -12.31 -2.48
N GLY A 281 -12.04 -11.86 -1.22
CA GLY A 281 -12.31 -10.46 -0.87
C GLY A 281 -11.24 -9.49 -1.42
N GLU A 282 -11.63 -8.25 -1.69
CA GLU A 282 -10.71 -7.24 -2.22
C GLU A 282 -9.68 -6.79 -1.16
N LEU A 283 -8.41 -6.68 -1.55
CA LEU A 283 -7.32 -6.24 -0.67
C LEU A 283 -7.38 -4.73 -0.41
N MET A 284 -7.55 -4.35 0.85
CA MET A 284 -7.57 -2.95 1.31
C MET A 284 -6.32 -2.63 2.13
N PHE A 285 -5.31 -2.03 1.50
CA PHE A 285 -4.09 -1.57 2.21
C PHE A 285 -4.29 -0.23 2.93
N GLU A 286 -5.13 0.66 2.37
CA GLU A 286 -5.47 1.93 2.99
C GLU A 286 -6.84 1.86 3.67
N ALA A 287 -6.89 2.32 4.92
CA ALA A 287 -8.12 2.48 5.67
C ALA A 287 -9.02 3.58 5.06
N PRO A 288 -10.33 3.37 4.93
CA PRO A 288 -11.29 4.44 4.67
C PRO A 288 -11.08 5.64 5.61
N ARG A 289 -11.13 6.86 5.06
CA ARG A 289 -10.89 8.10 5.80
C ARG A 289 -12.09 8.48 6.68
N ARG A 290 -12.24 7.79 7.82
CA ARG A 290 -13.02 8.30 8.98
C ARG A 290 -12.14 9.23 9.83
N GLY A 291 -12.79 10.09 10.61
CA GLY A 291 -12.11 11.04 11.49
C GLY A 291 -11.18 10.33 12.48
N MET A 292 -10.02 10.91 12.76
CA MET A 292 -9.14 10.45 13.83
C MET A 292 -9.82 10.67 15.19
N PRO A 293 -9.62 9.77 16.17
CA PRO A 293 -10.10 10.00 17.53
C PRO A 293 -9.40 11.20 18.19
N PRO A 294 -9.97 11.76 19.28
CA PRO A 294 -9.32 12.80 20.09
C PRO A 294 -7.90 12.43 20.51
N ARG A 295 -6.99 13.42 20.57
CA ARG A 295 -5.58 13.25 20.98
C ARG A 295 -5.51 12.78 22.44
N HIS A 296 -4.83 11.67 22.69
CA HIS A 296 -4.64 11.13 24.04
C HIS A 296 -3.15 11.13 24.45
N LEU A 297 -2.86 11.16 25.75
CA LEU A 297 -1.48 11.17 26.28
C LEU A 297 -0.63 9.99 25.76
N ALA A 298 -1.26 8.85 25.52
CA ALA A 298 -0.61 7.64 25.00
C ALA A 298 -0.23 7.70 23.50
N ASP A 299 -0.79 8.63 22.72
CA ASP A 299 -0.38 8.84 21.33
C ASP A 299 0.99 9.53 21.23
N LEU A 300 1.36 10.28 22.27
CA LEU A 300 2.52 11.15 22.31
C LEU A 300 3.76 10.42 22.82
N ASP A 301 4.94 10.88 22.41
CA ASP A 301 6.20 10.49 23.04
C ASP A 301 6.53 11.38 24.25
N ALA A 302 7.70 11.19 24.87
CA ALA A 302 8.07 11.96 26.06
C ALA A 302 8.15 13.47 25.80
N ALA A 303 8.60 13.90 24.61
CA ALA A 303 8.67 15.30 24.22
C ALA A 303 7.28 15.86 23.90
N GLY A 304 6.47 15.13 23.12
CA GLY A 304 5.08 15.49 22.83
C GLY A 304 4.22 15.60 24.09
N ARG A 305 4.40 14.71 25.07
CA ARG A 305 3.72 14.81 26.38
C ARG A 305 4.14 16.05 27.16
N ALA A 306 5.43 16.39 27.15
CA ALA A 306 5.93 17.62 27.79
C ALA A 306 5.36 18.89 27.13
N SER A 307 5.32 18.93 25.79
CA SER A 307 4.73 20.03 25.02
C SER A 307 3.23 20.18 25.27
N ALA A 308 2.47 19.07 25.23
CA ALA A 308 1.02 19.11 25.47
C ALA A 308 0.65 19.53 26.90
N VAL A 309 1.52 19.24 27.89
CA VAL A 309 1.37 19.75 29.27
C VAL A 309 1.70 21.25 29.35
N ALA A 310 2.71 21.72 28.62
CA ALA A 310 3.03 23.15 28.54
C ALA A 310 1.95 23.97 27.81
N GLU A 311 1.31 23.40 26.77
CA GLU A 311 0.13 23.97 26.09
C GLU A 311 -1.04 24.23 27.07
N LEU A 312 -1.14 23.47 28.17
CA LEU A 312 -2.14 23.64 29.23
C LEU A 312 -1.69 24.62 30.34
N GLY A 313 -0.57 25.32 30.16
CA GLY A 313 -0.01 26.22 31.17
C GLY A 313 0.60 25.52 32.39
N LEU A 314 0.86 24.21 32.31
CA LEU A 314 1.36 23.40 33.42
C LEU A 314 2.88 23.20 33.33
N PRO A 315 3.61 23.10 34.47
CA PRO A 315 5.04 22.80 34.46
C PRO A 315 5.36 21.48 33.77
N ALA A 316 6.33 21.47 32.85
CA ALA A 316 6.66 20.33 31.99
C ALA A 316 6.95 19.01 32.75
N PHE A 317 7.44 19.07 34.00
CA PHE A 317 7.66 17.87 34.82
C PHE A 317 6.38 17.08 35.10
N ARG A 318 5.20 17.73 35.06
CA ARG A 318 3.89 17.10 35.23
C ARG A 318 3.63 16.02 34.18
N ALA A 319 4.18 16.17 32.96
CA ALA A 319 4.10 15.14 31.93
C ALA A 319 4.70 13.80 32.36
N LYS A 320 5.79 13.82 33.15
CA LYS A 320 6.42 12.62 33.70
C LYS A 320 5.56 11.97 34.79
N GLN A 321 4.84 12.77 35.59
CA GLN A 321 3.89 12.27 36.60
C GLN A 321 2.67 11.63 35.94
N LEU A 322 2.02 12.31 34.99
CA LEU A 322 0.87 11.79 34.25
C LEU A 322 1.20 10.45 33.55
N ALA A 323 2.37 10.39 32.91
CA ALA A 323 2.83 9.17 32.25
C ALA A 323 3.21 8.06 33.27
N HIS A 324 3.74 8.40 34.45
CA HIS A 324 3.95 7.42 35.53
C HIS A 324 2.64 6.83 36.05
N HIS A 325 1.59 7.64 36.22
CA HIS A 325 0.27 7.13 36.63
C HIS A 325 -0.34 6.23 35.56
N TYR A 326 -0.31 6.65 34.30
CA TYR A 326 -0.90 5.89 33.19
C TYR A 326 -0.15 4.58 32.88
N PHE A 327 1.18 4.61 32.75
CA PHE A 327 1.96 3.43 32.39
C PHE A 327 2.43 2.61 33.60
N GLY A 328 2.81 3.27 34.70
CA GLY A 328 3.35 2.60 35.89
C GLY A 328 2.28 2.16 36.89
N ARG A 329 1.26 2.98 37.12
CA ARG A 329 0.15 2.68 38.05
C ARG A 329 -1.14 2.22 37.35
N LEU A 330 -1.17 2.24 36.02
CA LEU A 330 -2.30 1.84 35.18
C LEU A 330 -3.57 2.70 35.40
N ILE A 331 -3.44 3.90 35.96
CA ILE A 331 -4.53 4.85 36.23
C ILE A 331 -4.80 5.70 35.00
N ALA A 332 -6.00 5.59 34.43
CA ALA A 332 -6.41 6.35 33.24
C ALA A 332 -7.22 7.63 33.56
N ASP A 333 -7.71 7.80 34.78
CA ASP A 333 -8.47 8.98 35.19
C ASP A 333 -7.59 9.94 36.03
N PRO A 334 -7.25 11.15 35.52
CA PRO A 334 -6.50 12.15 36.26
C PRO A 334 -7.13 12.60 37.58
N ARG A 335 -8.45 12.42 37.77
CA ARG A 335 -9.13 12.75 39.04
C ARG A 335 -8.60 11.91 40.21
N GLN A 336 -8.17 10.68 39.92
CA GLN A 336 -7.61 9.72 40.88
C GLN A 336 -6.11 9.97 41.18
N MET A 337 -5.44 10.86 40.43
CA MET A 337 -4.02 11.17 40.60
C MET A 337 -3.83 12.21 41.71
N SER A 338 -3.63 11.74 42.95
CA SER A 338 -3.63 12.60 44.15
C SER A 338 -2.52 13.64 44.24
N ASP A 339 -1.41 13.45 43.52
CA ASP A 339 -0.27 14.38 43.42
C ASP A 339 -0.49 15.52 42.40
N LEU A 340 -1.62 15.50 41.67
CA LEU A 340 -2.09 16.63 40.87
C LEU A 340 -2.95 17.57 41.74
N PRO A 341 -2.76 18.90 41.67
CA PRO A 341 -3.65 19.86 42.31
C PRO A 341 -5.09 19.66 41.85
N ALA A 342 -6.07 19.70 42.76
CA ALA A 342 -7.48 19.42 42.44
C ALA A 342 -8.00 20.29 41.28
N ALA A 343 -7.66 21.58 41.28
CA ALA A 343 -8.09 22.56 40.28
C ALA A 343 -7.67 22.27 38.82
N VAL A 344 -6.69 21.39 38.58
CA VAL A 344 -6.22 21.07 37.20
C VAL A 344 -6.64 19.69 36.72
N ARG A 345 -7.23 18.83 37.57
CA ARG A 345 -7.51 17.43 37.22
C ARG A 345 -8.52 17.29 36.09
N ASP A 346 -9.62 18.05 36.13
CA ASP A 346 -10.65 18.02 35.09
C ASP A 346 -10.16 18.57 33.75
N VAL A 347 -9.34 19.63 33.76
CA VAL A 347 -8.72 20.20 32.55
C VAL A 347 -7.80 19.17 31.89
N ILE A 348 -6.96 18.49 32.67
CA ILE A 348 -6.08 17.43 32.17
C ILE A 348 -6.89 16.22 31.66
N ALA A 349 -7.95 15.84 32.37
CA ALA A 349 -8.83 14.73 31.97
C ALA A 349 -9.45 15.00 30.59
N ALA A 350 -10.07 16.17 30.41
CA ALA A 350 -10.68 16.56 29.14
C ALA A 350 -9.68 16.71 27.99
N ALA A 351 -8.49 17.27 28.25
CA ALA A 351 -7.52 17.62 27.20
C ALA A 351 -6.52 16.50 26.83
N MET A 352 -6.25 15.56 27.75
CA MET A 352 -5.20 14.54 27.57
C MET A 352 -5.67 13.10 27.81
N PHE A 353 -6.81 12.89 28.48
CA PHE A 353 -7.37 11.56 28.77
C PHE A 353 -8.83 11.39 28.30
N PRO A 354 -9.19 11.76 27.05
CA PRO A 354 -10.51 11.44 26.51
C PRO A 354 -10.70 9.92 26.40
N THR A 355 -11.87 9.41 26.78
CA THR A 355 -12.21 7.98 26.65
C THR A 355 -12.21 7.57 25.17
N LEU A 356 -11.23 6.77 24.76
CA LEU A 356 -11.07 6.32 23.37
C LEU A 356 -11.86 5.04 23.07
N LEU A 357 -11.84 4.11 24.02
CA LEU A 357 -12.48 2.80 23.92
C LEU A 357 -13.34 2.55 25.16
N THR A 358 -14.57 2.11 24.94
CA THR A 358 -15.49 1.66 25.99
C THR A 358 -15.67 0.15 25.87
N ALA A 359 -15.44 -0.59 26.95
CA ALA A 359 -15.78 -2.01 27.01
C ALA A 359 -17.32 -2.15 26.98
N VAL A 360 -17.86 -2.75 25.93
CA VAL A 360 -19.32 -2.90 25.73
C VAL A 360 -19.83 -4.31 26.04
N ARG A 361 -18.94 -5.30 26.05
CA ARG A 361 -19.23 -6.68 26.47
C ARG A 361 -17.93 -7.38 26.85
N GLU A 362 -17.97 -8.14 27.93
CA GLU A 362 -16.91 -9.07 28.29
C GLU A 362 -17.48 -10.49 28.34
N VAL A 363 -16.68 -11.47 27.88
CA VAL A 363 -17.03 -12.89 27.94
C VAL A 363 -15.81 -13.67 28.42
N THR A 364 -15.99 -14.54 29.41
CA THR A 364 -14.92 -15.33 30.01
C THR A 364 -15.10 -16.82 29.73
N CYS A 365 -13.98 -17.54 29.70
CA CYS A 365 -13.89 -18.96 29.38
C CYS A 365 -12.66 -19.57 30.10
N ASP A 366 -12.43 -20.88 29.97
CA ASP A 366 -11.29 -21.55 30.64
C ASP A 366 -11.27 -21.33 32.18
N ALA A 367 -12.42 -21.45 32.84
CA ALA A 367 -12.61 -21.11 34.26
C ALA A 367 -12.12 -19.68 34.64
N GLY A 368 -12.32 -18.72 33.73
CA GLY A 368 -11.92 -17.33 33.93
C GLY A 368 -10.46 -17.02 33.54
N GLN A 369 -9.69 -18.01 33.07
CA GLN A 369 -8.30 -17.81 32.61
C GLN A 369 -8.23 -17.11 31.24
N THR A 370 -9.31 -17.16 30.45
CA THR A 370 -9.41 -16.43 29.19
C THR A 370 -10.57 -15.44 29.25
N ARG A 371 -10.32 -14.16 28.95
CA ARG A 371 -11.34 -13.08 28.84
C ARG A 371 -11.24 -12.43 27.46
N LYS A 372 -12.36 -12.38 26.74
CA LYS A 372 -12.51 -11.52 25.56
C LYS A 372 -13.28 -10.25 25.95
N THR A 373 -12.74 -9.10 25.57
CA THR A 373 -13.38 -7.80 25.73
C THR A 373 -13.70 -7.24 24.35
N LEU A 374 -14.97 -6.91 24.11
CA LEU A 374 -15.42 -6.16 22.95
C LEU A 374 -15.39 -4.66 23.30
N TRP A 375 -14.60 -3.92 22.55
CA TRP A 375 -14.45 -2.47 22.66
C TRP A 375 -15.30 -1.78 21.59
N ARG A 376 -15.93 -0.67 21.97
CA ARG A 376 -16.49 0.31 21.04
C ARG A 376 -15.67 1.59 21.13
N ALA A 377 -15.17 2.05 19.99
CA ALA A 377 -14.47 3.31 19.87
C ALA A 377 -15.43 4.50 19.68
N VAL A 378 -14.90 5.71 19.83
CA VAL A 378 -15.65 6.98 19.71
C VAL A 378 -16.41 7.16 18.39
N ASP A 379 -15.95 6.56 17.29
CA ASP A 379 -16.59 6.61 15.97
C ASP A 379 -17.57 5.44 15.72
N GLY A 380 -17.91 4.69 16.78
CA GLY A 380 -18.77 3.52 16.74
C GLY A 380 -18.13 2.24 16.21
N ALA A 381 -16.89 2.30 15.70
CA ALA A 381 -16.15 1.12 15.26
C ALA A 381 -15.90 0.17 16.46
N THR A 382 -15.97 -1.14 16.21
CA THR A 382 -15.76 -2.17 17.23
C THR A 382 -14.47 -2.95 16.99
N VAL A 383 -13.77 -3.29 18.09
CA VAL A 383 -12.59 -4.17 18.08
C VAL A 383 -12.58 -5.09 19.29
N GLU A 384 -11.90 -6.22 19.18
CA GLU A 384 -11.82 -7.21 20.26
C GLU A 384 -10.38 -7.36 20.76
N SER A 385 -10.20 -7.58 22.06
CA SER A 385 -8.93 -8.01 22.67
C SER A 385 -9.14 -9.25 23.52
N VAL A 386 -8.14 -10.13 23.60
CA VAL A 386 -8.25 -11.39 24.34
C VAL A 386 -7.10 -11.53 25.33
N LEU A 387 -7.42 -11.62 26.61
CA LEU A 387 -6.48 -11.82 27.70
C LEU A 387 -6.48 -13.29 28.10
N MET A 388 -5.31 -13.92 28.09
CA MET A 388 -5.13 -15.35 28.33
C MET A 388 -4.06 -15.58 29.41
N ARG A 389 -4.42 -16.34 30.44
CA ARG A 389 -3.48 -16.81 31.47
C ARG A 389 -2.99 -18.21 31.12
N TYR A 390 -1.68 -18.40 31.26
CA TYR A 390 -0.99 -19.68 31.14
C TYR A 390 -0.13 -19.88 32.41
N PRO A 391 0.25 -21.12 32.78
CA PRO A 391 0.90 -21.38 34.07
C PRO A 391 2.21 -20.63 34.34
N GLN A 392 2.87 -20.08 33.31
CA GLN A 392 4.11 -19.29 33.41
C GLN A 392 4.05 -17.91 32.72
N ARG A 393 2.90 -17.49 32.16
CA ARG A 393 2.77 -16.18 31.49
C ARG A 393 1.32 -15.71 31.37
N ASN A 394 1.13 -14.40 31.34
CA ASN A 394 -0.15 -13.75 31.04
C ASN A 394 0.02 -12.98 29.73
N THR A 395 -0.79 -13.34 28.71
CA THR A 395 -0.67 -12.84 27.34
C THR A 395 -1.93 -12.08 26.95
N VAL A 396 -1.79 -10.85 26.45
CA VAL A 396 -2.89 -10.13 25.78
C VAL A 396 -2.69 -10.19 24.27
N CYS A 397 -3.76 -10.56 23.57
CA CYS A 397 -3.92 -10.46 22.13
C CYS A 397 -4.65 -9.15 21.82
N ILE A 398 -4.00 -8.25 21.08
CA ILE A 398 -4.51 -6.91 20.79
C ILE A 398 -4.76 -6.68 19.31
N SER A 399 -5.76 -5.84 19.04
CA SER A 399 -6.13 -5.37 17.71
C SER A 399 -5.33 -4.13 17.31
N SER A 400 -5.00 -4.04 16.02
CA SER A 400 -4.26 -2.93 15.39
C SER A 400 -5.11 -2.13 14.39
N GLN A 401 -6.21 -2.71 13.91
CA GLN A 401 -7.19 -2.09 13.02
C GLN A 401 -8.62 -2.52 13.44
N ALA A 402 -9.62 -1.73 13.05
CA ALA A 402 -11.02 -2.14 13.08
C ALA A 402 -11.35 -2.84 11.75
N GLY A 403 -11.51 -4.16 11.81
CA GLY A 403 -11.51 -5.04 10.62
C GLY A 403 -10.10 -5.34 10.11
N CYS A 404 -9.97 -5.99 8.95
CA CYS A 404 -8.69 -6.30 8.31
C CYS A 404 -8.82 -6.32 6.78
N GLY A 405 -7.97 -5.58 6.10
CA GLY A 405 -7.98 -5.48 4.63
C GLY A 405 -7.20 -6.57 3.89
N MET A 406 -6.73 -7.62 4.58
CA MET A 406 -5.93 -8.68 3.96
C MET A 406 -6.78 -9.82 3.38
N ALA A 407 -8.09 -9.80 3.60
CA ALA A 407 -9.08 -10.70 2.97
C ALA A 407 -8.80 -12.21 3.07
N CYS A 408 -8.05 -12.67 4.09
CA CYS A 408 -7.76 -14.09 4.28
C CYS A 408 -9.07 -14.88 4.56
N PRO A 409 -9.52 -15.79 3.69
CA PRO A 409 -10.84 -16.42 3.80
C PRO A 409 -11.07 -17.24 5.07
N PHE A 410 -10.00 -17.77 5.70
CA PHE A 410 -10.09 -18.52 6.97
C PHE A 410 -10.20 -17.61 8.22
N CYS A 411 -10.26 -16.29 8.05
CA CYS A 411 -10.25 -15.32 9.15
C CYS A 411 -11.52 -14.47 9.14
N ALA A 412 -12.32 -14.51 10.21
CA ALA A 412 -13.55 -13.73 10.34
C ALA A 412 -13.28 -12.22 10.23
N THR A 413 -12.14 -11.75 10.74
CA THR A 413 -11.72 -10.34 10.58
C THR A 413 -11.42 -9.98 9.13
N GLY A 414 -10.88 -10.92 8.34
CA GLY A 414 -10.58 -10.72 6.92
C GLY A 414 -11.84 -10.71 6.06
N GLN A 415 -12.81 -11.55 6.40
CA GLN A 415 -14.14 -11.59 5.79
C GLN A 415 -14.92 -10.28 6.01
N GLY A 416 -14.76 -9.63 7.17
CA GLY A 416 -15.42 -8.37 7.51
C GLY A 416 -14.86 -7.10 6.84
N GLY A 417 -13.75 -7.20 6.08
CA GLY A 417 -13.10 -6.06 5.42
C GLY A 417 -12.46 -5.06 6.41
N LEU A 418 -11.99 -3.90 5.90
CA LEU A 418 -11.30 -2.88 6.69
C LEU A 418 -12.19 -1.65 6.94
N THR A 419 -12.52 -1.36 8.20
CA THR A 419 -13.22 -0.12 8.58
C THR A 419 -12.25 1.03 8.78
N ARG A 420 -11.24 0.88 9.66
CA ARG A 420 -10.18 1.87 9.86
C ARG A 420 -8.95 1.35 10.59
N ASN A 421 -7.88 2.15 10.58
CA ASN A 421 -6.75 2.00 11.51
C ASN A 421 -7.10 2.48 12.92
N LEU A 422 -6.55 1.84 13.95
CA LEU A 422 -6.59 2.34 15.34
C LEU A 422 -5.47 3.37 15.58
N SER A 423 -5.71 4.34 16.47
CA SER A 423 -4.69 5.25 17.00
C SER A 423 -3.64 4.51 17.84
N THR A 424 -2.50 5.16 18.13
CA THR A 424 -1.49 4.58 19.02
C THR A 424 -2.09 4.35 20.41
N ALA A 425 -2.87 5.31 20.90
CA ALA A 425 -3.53 5.22 22.20
C ALA A 425 -4.62 4.14 22.26
N GLU A 426 -5.43 3.92 21.20
CA GLU A 426 -6.40 2.82 21.15
C GLU A 426 -5.73 1.43 21.20
N ILE A 427 -4.52 1.30 20.64
CA ILE A 427 -3.72 0.08 20.72
C ILE A 427 -3.15 -0.10 22.15
N VAL A 428 -2.60 0.97 22.73
CA VAL A 428 -2.00 0.99 24.07
C VAL A 428 -3.05 0.77 25.18
N GLU A 429 -4.27 1.29 25.01
CA GLU A 429 -5.34 1.20 26.01
C GLU A 429 -5.81 -0.25 26.23
N GLN A 430 -5.86 -1.07 25.17
CA GLN A 430 -6.11 -2.51 25.30
C GLN A 430 -5.05 -3.21 26.19
N VAL A 431 -3.79 -2.78 26.10
CA VAL A 431 -2.70 -3.30 26.95
C VAL A 431 -2.83 -2.80 28.39
N ARG A 432 -3.15 -1.52 28.60
CA ARG A 432 -3.38 -0.94 29.93
C ARG A 432 -4.53 -1.65 30.65
N ALA A 433 -5.67 -1.80 29.99
CA ALA A 433 -6.85 -2.44 30.55
C ALA A 433 -6.57 -3.91 30.91
N ALA A 434 -5.89 -4.65 30.04
CA ALA A 434 -5.47 -6.03 30.34
C ALA A 434 -4.47 -6.11 31.51
N ALA A 435 -3.52 -5.17 31.60
CA ALA A 435 -2.58 -5.11 32.72
C ALA A 435 -3.27 -4.77 34.05
N ALA A 436 -4.26 -3.86 34.02
CA ALA A 436 -5.06 -3.51 35.20
C ALA A 436 -5.88 -4.72 35.66
N ALA A 437 -6.60 -5.38 34.75
CA ALA A 437 -7.34 -6.60 35.06
C ALA A 437 -6.47 -7.70 35.67
N MET A 438 -5.22 -7.91 35.23
CA MET A 438 -4.36 -8.94 35.85
C MET A 438 -3.91 -8.58 37.27
N ARG A 439 -3.66 -7.29 37.53
CA ARG A 439 -3.36 -6.81 38.89
C ARG A 439 -4.59 -6.95 39.79
N ASP A 440 -5.74 -6.50 39.30
CA ASP A 440 -6.95 -6.33 40.11
C ASP A 440 -7.69 -7.66 40.35
N ASP A 441 -7.77 -8.53 39.33
CA ASP A 441 -8.50 -9.81 39.42
C ASP A 441 -7.63 -10.97 39.97
N PHE A 442 -6.30 -10.89 39.82
CA PHE A 442 -5.40 -12.01 40.12
C PHE A 442 -4.11 -11.66 40.88
N GLY A 443 -3.85 -10.38 41.19
CA GLY A 443 -2.62 -9.95 41.87
C GLY A 443 -1.34 -10.19 41.05
N ASP A 444 -1.46 -10.32 39.72
CA ASP A 444 -0.38 -10.76 38.82
C ASP A 444 -0.12 -9.69 37.72
N ARG A 445 0.97 -9.82 36.97
CA ARG A 445 1.34 -8.88 35.91
C ARG A 445 1.12 -9.44 34.51
N LEU A 446 0.71 -8.56 33.60
CA LEU A 446 0.80 -8.83 32.17
C LEU A 446 2.27 -9.03 31.77
N SER A 447 2.59 -10.08 31.03
CA SER A 447 3.97 -10.47 30.69
C SER A 447 4.23 -10.56 29.19
N ASN A 448 3.20 -10.78 28.37
CA ASN A 448 3.31 -10.91 26.92
C ASN A 448 2.22 -10.10 26.19
N VAL A 449 2.58 -9.56 25.03
CA VAL A 449 1.66 -8.85 24.12
C VAL A 449 1.81 -9.43 22.71
N VAL A 450 0.71 -9.80 22.07
CA VAL A 450 0.73 -10.30 20.68
C VAL A 450 -0.20 -9.48 19.80
N PHE A 451 0.34 -8.93 18.70
CA PHE A 451 -0.44 -8.30 17.64
C PHE A 451 -0.99 -9.39 16.72
N MET A 452 -1.95 -10.16 17.23
CA MET A 452 -2.66 -11.25 16.56
C MET A 452 -4.18 -11.11 16.69
N GLY A 453 -4.66 -9.94 17.11
CA GLY A 453 -6.07 -9.59 17.14
C GLY A 453 -6.57 -9.18 15.75
N MET A 454 -7.40 -8.15 15.69
CA MET A 454 -7.93 -7.63 14.43
C MET A 454 -6.92 -6.73 13.70
N GLY A 455 -6.84 -6.88 12.38
CA GLY A 455 -6.01 -6.06 11.48
C GLY A 455 -4.64 -6.63 11.13
N GLU A 456 -4.02 -6.05 10.10
CA GLU A 456 -2.63 -6.28 9.71
C GLU A 456 -1.74 -5.20 10.35
N PRO A 457 -0.89 -5.55 11.35
CA PRO A 457 -0.12 -4.56 12.11
C PRO A 457 0.83 -3.74 11.24
N LEU A 458 1.43 -4.33 10.19
CA LEU A 458 2.36 -3.61 9.33
C LEU A 458 1.67 -2.72 8.29
N ALA A 459 0.35 -2.84 8.11
CA ALA A 459 -0.46 -1.85 7.38
C ALA A 459 -0.75 -0.60 8.24
N ASN A 460 -0.76 -0.73 9.57
CA ASN A 460 -0.86 0.40 10.52
C ASN A 460 0.52 0.82 11.10
N TYR A 461 1.57 0.73 10.26
CA TYR A 461 2.98 0.72 10.67
C TYR A 461 3.39 1.75 11.72
N SER A 462 3.16 3.04 11.48
CA SER A 462 3.68 4.12 12.36
C SER A 462 3.07 4.09 13.75
N ARG A 463 1.79 3.74 13.85
CA ARG A 463 1.05 3.67 15.11
C ARG A 463 1.41 2.39 15.88
N VAL A 464 1.61 1.28 15.17
CA VAL A 464 2.09 0.02 15.76
C VAL A 464 3.53 0.17 16.29
N VAL A 465 4.45 0.80 15.55
CA VAL A 465 5.81 1.08 16.05
C VAL A 465 5.79 1.99 17.28
N ALA A 466 4.97 3.04 17.28
CA ALA A 466 4.79 3.90 18.45
C ALA A 466 4.21 3.13 19.65
N ALA A 467 3.20 2.27 19.43
CA ALA A 467 2.60 1.45 20.47
C ALA A 467 3.61 0.42 21.03
N VAL A 468 4.39 -0.25 20.18
CA VAL A 468 5.47 -1.15 20.61
C VAL A 468 6.46 -0.43 21.51
N ARG A 469 6.89 0.79 21.17
CA ARG A 469 7.75 1.62 22.02
C ARG A 469 7.08 1.96 23.37
N ARG A 470 5.79 2.31 23.40
CA ARG A 470 5.02 2.51 24.65
C ARG A 470 4.81 1.22 25.45
N ILE A 471 4.87 0.05 24.83
CA ILE A 471 4.81 -1.24 25.51
C ILE A 471 6.16 -1.60 26.16
N THR A 472 7.27 -1.34 25.45
CA THR A 472 8.60 -1.84 25.84
C THR A 472 9.46 -0.86 26.64
N GLU A 473 9.28 0.45 26.46
CA GLU A 473 9.96 1.45 27.29
C GLU A 473 9.51 1.30 28.77
N PRO A 474 10.40 1.43 29.76
CA PRO A 474 10.03 1.32 31.16
C PRO A 474 9.21 2.53 31.64
N PRO A 475 8.43 2.41 32.73
CA PRO A 475 7.78 3.55 33.36
C PRO A 475 8.81 4.63 33.72
N PRO A 476 8.53 5.92 33.47
CA PRO A 476 7.24 6.49 33.09
C PRO A 476 7.01 6.62 31.57
N CYS A 477 7.88 6.06 30.72
CA CYS A 477 7.80 6.26 29.28
C CYS A 477 6.93 5.20 28.56
N GLY A 478 6.77 4.02 29.17
CA GLY A 478 5.92 2.91 28.73
C GLY A 478 5.68 1.88 29.85
N PHE A 479 5.10 0.72 29.52
CA PHE A 479 4.76 -0.33 30.51
C PHE A 479 5.96 -1.17 31.00
N GLY A 480 7.12 -1.12 30.33
CA GLY A 480 8.30 -1.92 30.68
C GLY A 480 8.19 -3.42 30.37
N ILE A 481 7.29 -3.83 29.48
CA ILE A 481 7.17 -5.23 29.04
C ILE A 481 8.35 -5.56 28.13
N SER A 482 9.08 -6.65 28.43
CA SER A 482 10.25 -7.05 27.64
C SER A 482 9.91 -7.14 26.14
N ALA A 483 10.69 -6.49 25.28
CA ALA A 483 10.52 -6.57 23.82
C ALA A 483 10.52 -8.03 23.32
N ARG A 484 11.26 -8.93 23.98
CA ARG A 484 11.26 -10.37 23.66
C ARG A 484 9.89 -11.04 23.84
N SER A 485 9.05 -10.47 24.71
CA SER A 485 7.69 -10.91 25.01
C SER A 485 6.61 -10.22 24.16
N VAL A 486 7.00 -9.30 23.28
CA VAL A 486 6.13 -8.65 22.30
C VAL A 486 6.29 -9.34 20.95
N THR A 487 5.19 -9.82 20.37
CA THR A 487 5.18 -10.44 19.05
C THR A 487 4.36 -9.61 18.06
N VAL A 488 4.97 -9.19 16.97
CA VAL A 488 4.30 -8.50 15.85
C VAL A 488 4.04 -9.52 14.75
N SER A 489 2.77 -9.82 14.46
CA SER A 489 2.40 -10.71 13.36
C SER A 489 2.21 -9.94 12.06
N THR A 490 2.41 -10.60 10.91
CA THR A 490 2.10 -10.03 9.59
C THR A 490 1.80 -11.12 8.56
N VAL A 491 0.92 -10.82 7.60
CA VAL A 491 0.66 -11.66 6.42
C VAL A 491 1.77 -11.61 5.36
N GLY A 492 2.89 -10.93 5.62
CA GLY A 492 4.06 -10.93 4.73
C GLY A 492 4.23 -9.66 3.90
N LEU A 493 3.97 -8.49 4.49
CA LEU A 493 4.26 -7.20 3.84
C LEU A 493 5.78 -6.98 3.76
N ALA A 494 6.44 -7.59 2.78
CA ALA A 494 7.89 -7.70 2.70
C ALA A 494 8.66 -6.35 2.87
N PRO A 495 8.26 -5.22 2.26
CA PRO A 495 8.92 -3.94 2.50
C PRO A 495 8.78 -3.44 3.95
N ALA A 496 7.63 -3.69 4.58
CA ALA A 496 7.37 -3.27 5.95
C ALA A 496 8.08 -4.16 6.99
N ILE A 497 8.30 -5.46 6.68
CA ILE A 497 9.13 -6.35 7.49
C ILE A 497 10.58 -5.85 7.53
N ARG A 498 11.15 -5.49 6.38
CA ARG A 498 12.53 -4.92 6.34
C ARG A 498 12.61 -3.63 7.14
N LYS A 499 11.64 -2.73 6.95
CA LYS A 499 11.55 -1.49 7.73
C LYS A 499 11.45 -1.76 9.25
N LEU A 500 10.70 -2.78 9.68
CA LEU A 500 10.62 -3.17 11.10
C LEU A 500 11.95 -3.72 11.63
N ALA A 501 12.73 -4.43 10.80
CA ALA A 501 14.07 -4.88 11.16
C ALA A 501 15.00 -3.68 11.43
N ASP A 502 14.92 -2.65 10.57
CA ASP A 502 15.73 -1.43 10.66
C ASP A 502 15.42 -0.58 11.91
N GLU A 503 14.20 -0.67 12.45
CA GLU A 503 13.84 -0.06 13.75
C GLU A 503 14.54 -0.71 14.96
N ARG A 504 15.08 -1.93 14.80
CA ARG A 504 15.85 -2.69 15.81
C ARG A 504 15.17 -2.82 17.18
N LEU A 505 13.83 -2.85 17.22
CA LEU A 505 13.03 -2.88 18.46
C LEU A 505 13.20 -4.16 19.30
N GLY A 506 13.86 -5.20 18.78
CA GLY A 506 14.10 -6.47 19.48
C GLY A 506 12.86 -7.36 19.67
N VAL A 507 11.72 -6.99 19.06
CA VAL A 507 10.48 -7.76 19.11
C VAL A 507 10.60 -9.11 18.39
N THR A 508 9.66 -10.00 18.65
CA THR A 508 9.54 -11.26 17.91
C THR A 508 8.68 -11.03 16.67
N LEU A 509 9.19 -11.37 15.48
CA LEU A 509 8.40 -11.37 14.24
C LEU A 509 7.62 -12.69 14.13
N ALA A 510 6.33 -12.60 13.85
CA ALA A 510 5.52 -13.72 13.42
C ALA A 510 5.08 -13.54 11.95
N LEU A 511 5.37 -14.51 11.09
CA LEU A 511 4.98 -14.53 9.69
C LEU A 511 3.81 -15.50 9.51
N SER A 512 2.63 -14.95 9.19
CA SER A 512 1.44 -15.68 8.81
C SER A 512 1.61 -16.24 7.38
N LEU A 513 2.19 -17.43 7.29
CA LEU A 513 2.59 -18.04 6.02
C LEU A 513 1.46 -18.88 5.41
N HIS A 514 0.88 -19.81 6.18
CA HIS A 514 -0.28 -20.67 5.85
C HIS A 514 -0.17 -21.61 4.61
N ALA A 515 0.74 -21.39 3.67
CA ALA A 515 1.09 -22.33 2.61
C ALA A 515 2.56 -22.11 2.18
N PRO A 516 3.33 -23.18 1.86
CA PRO A 516 4.74 -23.06 1.47
C PRO A 516 4.96 -22.81 -0.02
N ASP A 517 3.89 -22.80 -0.82
CA ASP A 517 3.86 -22.64 -2.27
C ASP A 517 2.85 -21.57 -2.67
N ASP A 518 3.15 -20.85 -3.75
CA ASP A 518 2.41 -19.65 -4.13
C ASP A 518 1.00 -19.94 -4.66
N GLU A 519 0.79 -21.08 -5.32
CA GLU A 519 -0.50 -21.48 -5.89
C GLU A 519 -1.61 -21.54 -4.82
N LEU A 520 -1.36 -22.24 -3.70
CA LEU A 520 -2.32 -22.25 -2.59
C LEU A 520 -2.26 -20.96 -1.76
N ARG A 521 -1.10 -20.31 -1.67
CA ARG A 521 -0.99 -19.09 -0.87
C ARG A 521 -1.72 -17.90 -1.50
N ASP A 522 -1.81 -17.85 -2.83
CA ASP A 522 -2.57 -16.83 -3.56
C ASP A 522 -4.08 -16.86 -3.26
N THR A 523 -4.63 -18.02 -2.85
CA THR A 523 -6.04 -18.14 -2.43
C THR A 523 -6.23 -18.01 -0.91
N LEU A 524 -5.35 -18.63 -0.10
CA LEU A 524 -5.47 -18.58 1.36
C LEU A 524 -5.04 -17.24 1.98
N VAL A 525 -4.06 -16.55 1.38
CA VAL A 525 -3.52 -15.28 1.87
C VAL A 525 -3.36 -14.33 0.67
N PRO A 526 -4.45 -13.68 0.18
CA PRO A 526 -4.46 -13.01 -1.13
C PRO A 526 -3.36 -11.97 -1.36
N VAL A 527 -2.78 -11.42 -0.29
CA VAL A 527 -1.56 -10.56 -0.33
C VAL A 527 -0.37 -11.20 -1.07
N ASN A 528 -0.33 -12.53 -1.20
CA ASN A 528 0.71 -13.28 -1.91
C ASN A 528 0.76 -12.96 -3.41
N ASN A 529 -0.35 -12.47 -3.97
CA ASN A 529 -0.41 -11.90 -5.31
C ASN A 529 0.43 -10.62 -5.47
N ARG A 530 0.93 -10.03 -4.37
CA ARG A 530 1.79 -8.84 -4.35
C ARG A 530 3.21 -9.13 -3.86
N TRP A 531 3.39 -10.01 -2.89
CA TRP A 531 4.69 -10.47 -2.39
C TRP A 531 4.65 -11.98 -2.23
N LYS A 532 5.37 -12.69 -3.12
CA LYS A 532 5.37 -14.15 -3.17
C LYS A 532 6.06 -14.78 -1.95
N VAL A 533 5.88 -16.08 -1.75
CA VAL A 533 6.43 -16.82 -0.60
C VAL A 533 7.93 -16.55 -0.43
N ASP A 534 8.71 -16.63 -1.51
CA ASP A 534 10.16 -16.44 -1.44
C ASP A 534 10.55 -14.98 -1.09
N GLU A 535 9.76 -13.97 -1.47
CA GLU A 535 9.99 -12.57 -1.06
C GLU A 535 9.66 -12.33 0.43
N ALA A 536 8.58 -12.94 0.92
CA ALA A 536 8.19 -12.87 2.32
C ALA A 536 9.21 -13.60 3.22
N LEU A 537 9.74 -14.75 2.77
CA LEU A 537 10.80 -15.48 3.44
C LEU A 537 12.14 -14.72 3.40
N ASP A 538 12.49 -14.04 2.29
CA ASP A 538 13.70 -13.21 2.23
C ASP A 538 13.62 -11.99 3.17
N ALA A 539 12.45 -11.34 3.26
CA ALA A 539 12.25 -10.26 4.22
C ALA A 539 12.30 -10.76 5.68
N ALA A 540 11.76 -11.95 5.96
CA ALA A 540 11.87 -12.59 7.28
C ALA A 540 13.32 -12.99 7.61
N ARG A 541 14.09 -13.47 6.64
CA ARG A 541 15.53 -13.70 6.78
C ARG A 541 16.28 -12.41 7.13
N TYR A 542 16.04 -11.34 6.39
CA TYR A 542 16.62 -10.02 6.68
C TYR A 542 16.29 -9.56 8.11
N TYR A 543 15.06 -9.77 8.57
CA TYR A 543 14.68 -9.49 9.96
C TYR A 543 15.51 -10.32 10.97
N ALA A 544 15.66 -11.62 10.74
CA ALA A 544 16.43 -12.50 11.60
C ALA A 544 17.91 -12.12 11.65
N GLU A 545 18.51 -11.77 10.51
CA GLU A 545 19.91 -11.35 10.37
C GLU A 545 20.18 -10.00 11.06
N VAL A 546 19.33 -8.98 10.84
CA VAL A 546 19.53 -7.64 11.41
C VAL A 546 19.28 -7.61 12.93
N THR A 547 18.35 -8.41 13.43
CA THR A 547 17.94 -8.36 14.85
C THR A 547 18.52 -9.48 15.72
N GLY A 548 19.07 -10.53 15.11
CA GLY A 548 19.47 -11.77 15.81
C GLY A 548 18.29 -12.52 16.46
N ARG A 549 17.04 -12.21 16.07
CA ARG A 549 15.82 -12.78 16.66
C ARG A 549 15.31 -13.95 15.81
N ARG A 550 14.84 -15.00 16.47
CA ARG A 550 14.10 -16.09 15.84
C ARG A 550 12.76 -15.58 15.28
N VAL A 551 12.43 -16.00 14.07
CA VAL A 551 11.11 -15.76 13.44
C VAL A 551 10.17 -16.90 13.80
N SER A 552 8.94 -16.56 14.21
CA SER A 552 7.83 -17.50 14.31
C SER A 552 7.12 -17.57 12.96
N VAL A 553 6.81 -18.76 12.47
CA VAL A 553 6.01 -18.97 11.25
C VAL A 553 4.69 -19.56 11.69
N GLU A 554 3.62 -18.78 11.58
CA GLU A 554 2.28 -19.21 11.93
C GLU A 554 1.66 -19.96 10.73
N TYR A 555 1.18 -21.18 10.97
CA TYR A 555 0.61 -22.05 9.94
C TYR A 555 -0.74 -22.58 10.42
N ALA A 556 -1.83 -21.97 9.96
CA ALA A 556 -3.17 -22.51 10.20
C ALA A 556 -3.34 -23.82 9.39
N LEU A 557 -3.56 -24.95 10.07
CA LEU A 557 -3.70 -26.26 9.46
C LEU A 557 -5.18 -26.56 9.18
N ILE A 558 -5.50 -26.70 7.89
CA ILE A 558 -6.84 -26.80 7.34
C ILE A 558 -7.00 -28.18 6.67
N ARG A 559 -8.03 -28.92 7.09
CA ARG A 559 -8.26 -30.30 6.67
C ARG A 559 -8.37 -30.45 5.16
N GLY A 560 -7.51 -31.27 4.56
CA GLY A 560 -7.54 -31.59 3.13
C GLY A 560 -7.05 -30.47 2.21
N VAL A 561 -6.81 -29.26 2.73
CA VAL A 561 -6.42 -28.08 1.95
C VAL A 561 -4.90 -27.89 1.98
N ASN A 562 -4.30 -27.79 3.16
CA ASN A 562 -2.87 -27.49 3.31
C ASN A 562 -2.12 -28.44 4.27
N ASP A 563 -2.73 -29.57 4.63
CA ASP A 563 -2.26 -30.52 5.64
C ASP A 563 -1.59 -31.80 5.09
N GLN A 564 -1.32 -31.83 3.78
CA GLN A 564 -0.72 -32.98 3.13
C GLN A 564 0.78 -33.11 3.48
N ARG A 565 1.25 -34.35 3.71
CA ARG A 565 2.65 -34.66 4.08
C ARG A 565 3.70 -33.93 3.21
N TRP A 566 3.49 -33.90 1.90
CA TRP A 566 4.44 -33.29 0.97
C TRP A 566 4.57 -31.76 1.17
N ARG A 567 3.50 -31.08 1.61
CA ARG A 567 3.55 -29.65 2.00
C ARG A 567 4.32 -29.46 3.30
N ALA A 568 4.18 -30.38 4.27
CA ALA A 568 4.98 -30.36 5.50
C ALA A 568 6.48 -30.46 5.21
N ASP A 569 6.88 -31.38 4.33
CA ASP A 569 8.27 -31.52 3.89
C ASP A 569 8.75 -30.31 3.06
N LEU A 570 7.92 -29.76 2.17
CA LEU A 570 8.24 -28.56 1.40
C LEU A 570 8.42 -27.32 2.30
N LEU A 571 7.51 -27.12 3.26
CA LEU A 571 7.56 -26.08 4.28
C LEU A 571 8.87 -26.19 5.08
N GLY A 572 9.16 -27.38 5.61
CA GLY A 572 10.39 -27.63 6.36
C GLY A 572 11.65 -27.31 5.56
N ARG A 573 11.75 -27.79 4.30
CA ARG A 573 12.90 -27.49 3.42
C ARG A 573 13.04 -25.99 3.11
N ARG A 574 11.95 -25.30 2.74
CA ARG A 574 11.98 -23.86 2.43
C ARG A 574 12.38 -23.03 3.64
N LEU A 575 11.82 -23.32 4.81
CA LEU A 575 12.14 -22.62 6.05
C LEU A 575 13.57 -22.90 6.54
N HIS A 576 14.04 -24.15 6.49
CA HIS A 576 15.42 -24.48 6.86
C HIS A 576 16.43 -23.78 5.93
N ARG A 577 16.16 -23.75 4.62
CA ARG A 577 17.01 -23.04 3.64
C ARG A 577 17.03 -21.52 3.85
N ALA A 578 15.90 -20.92 4.23
CA ALA A 578 15.79 -19.47 4.40
C ALA A 578 16.28 -18.95 5.76
N LEU A 579 16.05 -19.70 6.84
CA LEU A 579 16.22 -19.23 8.22
C LEU A 579 17.06 -20.17 9.11
N GLY A 580 17.39 -21.38 8.65
CA GLY A 580 18.21 -22.35 9.38
C GLY A 580 17.65 -22.64 10.79
N PRO A 581 18.43 -22.42 11.86
CA PRO A 581 17.96 -22.58 13.25
C PRO A 581 17.11 -21.41 13.76
N LEU A 582 17.05 -20.28 13.05
CA LEU A 582 16.33 -19.06 13.44
C LEU A 582 14.85 -19.07 13.04
N VAL A 583 14.26 -20.24 12.82
CA VAL A 583 12.82 -20.42 12.57
C VAL A 583 12.16 -21.39 13.54
N HIS A 584 10.92 -21.06 13.90
CA HIS A 584 10.01 -21.92 14.63
C HIS A 584 8.64 -21.91 13.96
N VAL A 585 8.09 -23.08 13.64
CA VAL A 585 6.72 -23.22 13.10
C VAL A 585 5.74 -23.40 14.24
N ASN A 586 4.80 -22.47 14.35
CA ASN A 586 3.66 -22.55 15.24
C ASN A 586 2.44 -23.01 14.43
N LEU A 587 2.12 -24.30 14.54
CA LEU A 587 1.02 -24.91 13.82
C LEU A 587 -0.28 -24.69 14.59
N ILE A 588 -1.26 -24.05 13.95
CA ILE A 588 -2.52 -23.64 14.56
C ILE A 588 -3.63 -24.52 13.97
N PRO A 589 -4.25 -25.44 14.72
CA PRO A 589 -5.45 -26.13 14.25
C PRO A 589 -6.53 -25.10 13.93
N LEU A 590 -7.15 -25.18 12.74
CA LEU A 590 -8.13 -24.19 12.31
C LEU A 590 -9.27 -24.04 13.33
N ASN A 591 -9.61 -22.80 13.67
CA ASN A 591 -10.80 -22.49 14.45
C ASN A 591 -11.94 -22.20 13.47
N PRO A 592 -13.13 -22.81 13.64
CA PRO A 592 -14.25 -22.58 12.74
C PRO A 592 -14.72 -21.12 12.84
N THR A 593 -14.98 -20.52 11.69
CA THR A 593 -15.56 -19.19 11.54
C THR A 593 -16.97 -19.32 10.95
N PRO A 594 -17.89 -18.37 11.23
CA PRO A 594 -19.23 -18.39 10.64
C PRO A 594 -19.16 -18.40 9.11
N GLY A 595 -19.88 -19.31 8.46
CA GLY A 595 -19.93 -19.43 7.00
C GLY A 595 -18.70 -20.07 6.33
N SER A 596 -17.77 -20.65 7.09
CA SER A 596 -16.63 -21.40 6.56
C SER A 596 -16.90 -22.90 6.51
N ASP A 597 -16.77 -23.51 5.33
CA ASP A 597 -16.82 -24.98 5.14
C ASP A 597 -15.54 -25.70 5.64
N TRP A 598 -14.53 -24.95 6.07
CA TRP A 598 -13.24 -25.49 6.51
C TRP A 598 -13.19 -25.86 8.00
N ASP A 599 -12.59 -27.02 8.30
CA ASP A 599 -12.39 -27.55 9.65
C ASP A 599 -10.90 -27.87 9.94
N ALA A 600 -10.56 -28.04 11.21
CA ALA A 600 -9.24 -28.47 11.66
C ALA A 600 -8.88 -29.88 11.15
N SER A 601 -7.62 -30.09 10.81
CA SER A 601 -7.10 -31.43 10.53
C SER A 601 -7.20 -32.36 11.74
N PRO A 602 -7.43 -33.68 11.55
CA PRO A 602 -7.46 -34.63 12.67
C PRO A 602 -6.13 -34.69 13.43
N LYS A 603 -6.17 -34.96 14.75
CA LYS A 603 -4.95 -35.06 15.59
C LYS A 603 -3.85 -36.01 15.08
N PRO A 604 -4.14 -37.16 14.42
CA PRO A 604 -3.11 -37.95 13.76
C PRO A 604 -2.37 -37.20 12.64
N VAL A 605 -3.09 -36.41 11.83
CA VAL A 605 -2.54 -35.60 10.74
C VAL A 605 -1.72 -34.43 11.28
N GLU A 606 -2.20 -33.72 12.31
CA GLU A 606 -1.42 -32.67 13.00
C GLU A 606 -0.07 -33.20 13.50
N ARG A 607 -0.06 -34.33 14.21
CA ARG A 607 1.16 -34.94 14.76
C ARG A 607 2.14 -35.37 13.67
N ASP A 608 1.61 -35.89 12.57
CA ASP A 608 2.40 -36.36 11.44
C ASP A 608 2.99 -35.18 10.64
N PHE A 609 2.22 -34.12 10.40
CA PHE A 609 2.72 -32.86 9.81
C PHE A 609 3.87 -32.28 10.64
N VAL A 610 3.71 -32.22 11.98
CA VAL A 610 4.78 -31.78 12.90
C VAL A 610 6.03 -32.67 12.79
N LYS A 611 5.88 -34.00 12.68
CA LYS A 611 6.99 -34.93 12.48
C LYS A 611 7.73 -34.64 11.17
N HIS A 612 7.01 -34.44 10.06
CA HIS A 612 7.60 -34.13 8.76
C HIS A 612 8.35 -32.78 8.76
N VAL A 613 7.78 -31.70 9.30
CA VAL A 613 8.49 -30.40 9.42
C VAL A 613 9.77 -30.54 10.26
N ARG A 614 9.71 -31.27 11.39
CA ARG A 614 10.88 -31.51 12.25
C ARG A 614 11.96 -32.34 11.58
N ALA A 615 11.60 -33.30 10.71
CA ALA A 615 12.56 -34.11 9.96
C ALA A 615 13.42 -33.26 9.00
N GLN A 616 12.94 -32.08 8.57
CA GLN A 616 13.70 -31.12 7.77
C GLN A 616 14.57 -30.16 8.63
N GLY A 617 14.75 -30.43 9.92
CA GLY A 617 15.59 -29.60 10.81
C GLY A 617 14.93 -28.30 11.29
N VAL A 618 13.59 -28.18 11.23
CA VAL A 618 12.84 -26.99 11.67
C VAL A 618 12.06 -27.29 12.95
N SER A 619 12.23 -26.45 13.98
CA SER A 619 11.46 -26.60 15.21
C SER A 619 9.96 -26.32 14.96
N CYS A 620 9.08 -27.22 15.38
CA CYS A 620 7.63 -27.11 15.12
C CYS A 620 6.82 -27.56 16.33
N THR A 621 5.78 -26.82 16.72
CA THR A 621 4.82 -27.19 17.79
C THR A 621 3.39 -26.86 17.38
N VAL A 622 2.43 -27.61 17.93
CA VAL A 622 1.01 -27.28 17.83
C VAL A 622 0.65 -26.25 18.92
N ARG A 623 -0.05 -25.18 18.53
CA ARG A 623 -0.53 -24.13 19.43
C ARG A 623 -1.67 -24.66 20.32
N ASP A 624 -1.61 -24.34 21.61
CA ASP A 624 -2.73 -24.57 22.53
C ASP A 624 -3.89 -23.64 22.19
N THR A 625 -5.04 -24.21 21.83
CA THR A 625 -6.24 -23.45 21.42
C THR A 625 -7.00 -22.99 22.66
N ARG A 626 -6.98 -21.69 22.94
CA ARG A 626 -7.76 -21.04 24.00
C ARG A 626 -8.89 -20.21 23.42
N GLY A 627 -9.97 -20.02 24.18
CA GLY A 627 -11.04 -19.08 23.80
C GLY A 627 -11.99 -19.53 22.67
N ARG A 628 -11.93 -20.78 22.19
CA ARG A 628 -12.76 -21.25 21.06
C ARG A 628 -14.26 -21.22 21.37
N GLU A 629 -14.63 -21.50 22.62
CA GLU A 629 -16.01 -21.51 23.12
C GLU A 629 -16.66 -20.12 23.21
N ILE A 630 -15.85 -19.04 23.22
CA ILE A 630 -16.32 -17.64 23.29
C ILE A 630 -15.97 -16.83 22.02
N SER A 631 -15.65 -17.51 20.92
CA SER A 631 -15.17 -16.90 19.66
C SER A 631 -14.00 -15.92 19.89
N ALA A 632 -13.00 -16.36 20.66
CA ALA A 632 -11.80 -15.61 21.02
C ALA A 632 -10.50 -16.28 20.55
N ALA A 633 -10.59 -17.45 19.91
CA ALA A 633 -9.43 -18.11 19.33
C ALA A 633 -8.93 -17.36 18.07
N CYS A 634 -7.69 -17.64 17.66
CA CYS A 634 -7.07 -16.99 16.50
C CYS A 634 -7.94 -17.19 15.24
N GLY A 635 -8.30 -16.08 14.57
CA GLY A 635 -9.15 -16.06 13.38
C GLY A 635 -10.66 -15.86 13.64
N GLN A 636 -11.14 -15.95 14.88
CA GLN A 636 -12.57 -15.85 15.20
C GLN A 636 -13.07 -14.45 15.57
N LEU A 637 -12.17 -13.46 15.68
CA LEU A 637 -12.55 -12.08 16.04
C LEU A 637 -13.28 -11.40 14.88
N ALA A 638 -14.57 -11.14 15.07
CA ALA A 638 -15.44 -10.57 14.04
C ALA A 638 -15.98 -9.18 14.44
N ALA A 639 -15.91 -8.83 15.74
CA ALA A 639 -16.51 -7.64 16.34
C ALA A 639 -18.01 -7.40 16.05
N GLY A 640 -18.70 -8.40 15.46
CA GLY A 640 -20.14 -8.48 15.36
C GLY A 640 -20.74 -8.94 16.70
N GLY A 641 -21.82 -8.28 17.12
CA GLY A 641 -22.61 -8.77 18.25
C GLY A 641 -23.36 -10.02 17.86
N GLY A 642 -23.00 -11.15 18.46
CA GLY A 642 -23.87 -12.34 18.55
C GLY A 642 -24.86 -12.22 19.70
#